data_AF-A0A5D3DMM5-F1
#
_entry.id   AF-A0A5D3DMM5-F1
#
_cell.length_a   1.000
_cell.length_b   1.000
_cell.length_c   1.000
_cell.angle_alpha   90.00
_cell.angle_beta   90.00
_cell.angle_gamma   90.00
#
_symmetry.space_group_name_H-M   'P 1'
#
loop_
_entity.id
_entity.type
_entity.pdbx_description
1 polymer ?
#
loop_
_entity_poly.entity_id
_entity_poly.type
_entity_poly.pdbx_seq_one_letter_code
_entity_poly.pdbx_strand_id
1 'polypeptide(L)'
;MIWRRDEESRVMYDEALPLNIRFKDSTSDRCTHAVVAGTGTGSEERVSSFMLKHGEIVVMSPVETLLLFAFFYAGQDTAGSFTDPRDSAALESLRNEWQNTPPSWGASIDPCGTPWEGVACINSRVTALRLSTMGLKGKLGGDIGGLTELKSLDLSFNKDLTGSISPALGDLQNLSILILAGCGFSGSIPEQLGNLSNLSFLALNSNNFTGTIPPSLGKLSNLYWLDLADNQLTGSLPVSTSETPGLDLLLKAKHFHFNKNQLSGSISPKLFRSEMVLIHILFDGNKFSGNIPPTLGLVKTLEVLRLDRNSLTGTVPSDLNNLTNINELNLANNKLTGPLPNLTQMSSLNYVDLSNNSFDSSEAPEWFSNLQSLTTLIIEFGSMRGSVPQGVFSLPQIQQVKLKKNAFSDTFDMGDKVSEQLQLVDLQNNNISHFTLGSRYTKTLMLIGNPVCSTDVTLSNTNYCQVQDQPVKPYSTSLASCLSKSCSPDEKLSPRCECAYPFEGTLYFRAPSFRELSNVTLFHSLEMSLWKKLDLTPGSVSIQNPFFNVDDYLQMQLALFPSDGEYFNRSDIQRIGFDLSNQTYKPPPEFGPFYFIASPYGFAGTTKGTSISPGVIIGVAIGCAFLVLGLIGVGIYAIWQKKRAEKAIGLSRPFGKCAPQLKGARWFSYDELKKCTNNFSMGNEVGSGGYGKVTVQTTFTAFLIVVLFFFCLYNLLQSHIITHHSWQVYRGMLVDGQAVAIKRAQQGSMQGGLEFKTEIELLSRVHHKNLLGLVGFCFEQGEQMLVYEFMPNGTLRDSLSGKSGINLDWKRRLRIALGSARGLAYLHELANPPIIHRDVKSTNILLDEHLNAKVADFGLSKLVSDNEKGHVSTQVKGTLGYLDPEYYMTQQLTEKSDVYSFGVVMLELLTGKLPIEKGKYVVREVRMLMNKSEEEYYGLKQLMDATILNNTTTIIGLGRFLELAMQCVEESAVDRPTMSEVVKAIESILQNDGINTNTTSASSSATDFGASRTAHRHPYNDSIPKKDAHDSNSFDYSGGYTLSTKVEPK
;
A
#
# COMPACT_ATOMS: atom_id res chain seq x y z
N MET A 1 -33.13 53.99 -20.44
CA MET A 1 -33.61 54.86 -19.32
C MET A 1 -32.64 54.60 -18.17
N ILE A 2 -31.70 55.50 -17.83
CA ILE A 2 -31.89 56.79 -17.12
C ILE A 2 -32.35 56.49 -15.68
N TRP A 3 -31.65 56.83 -14.58
CA TRP A 3 -30.54 57.77 -14.28
C TRP A 3 -29.21 57.03 -13.95
N ARG A 4 -27.97 57.55 -14.01
CA ARG A 4 -27.30 58.87 -14.16
C ARG A 4 -27.16 59.79 -12.92
N ARG A 5 -25.92 59.90 -12.39
CA ARG A 5 -25.14 61.11 -12.02
C ARG A 5 -23.64 60.67 -12.03
N ASP A 6 -22.65 61.36 -12.58
CA ASP A 6 -22.31 62.81 -12.67
C ASP A 6 -21.75 63.32 -11.30
N GLU A 7 -20.60 64.00 -11.16
CA GLU A 7 -19.51 64.38 -12.10
C GLU A 7 -18.26 64.95 -11.35
N GLU A 8 -17.16 65.23 -12.09
CA GLU A 8 -16.06 66.20 -11.79
C GLU A 8 -15.18 66.08 -10.50
N SER A 9 -14.14 66.94 -10.29
CA SER A 9 -12.90 67.21 -11.07
C SER A 9 -11.91 68.14 -10.30
N ARG A 10 -10.66 68.30 -10.81
CA ARG A 10 -9.74 69.48 -10.64
C ARG A 10 -9.11 69.76 -9.25
N VAL A 11 -8.02 70.54 -9.07
CA VAL A 11 -6.77 70.95 -9.83
C VAL A 11 -5.84 71.71 -8.84
N MET A 12 -4.51 71.81 -9.09
CA MET A 12 -3.59 73.00 -8.93
C MET A 12 -2.10 72.55 -8.85
N TYR A 13 -1.19 72.95 -9.78
CA TYR A 13 -0.12 74.01 -9.66
C TYR A 13 0.88 73.81 -8.49
N ASP A 14 2.22 73.98 -8.53
CA ASP A 14 3.31 74.39 -9.46
C ASP A 14 4.64 74.25 -8.61
N GLU A 15 5.91 74.55 -8.95
CA GLU A 15 6.66 75.12 -10.09
C GLU A 15 8.19 74.73 -9.95
N ALA A 16 8.99 74.83 -11.02
CA ALA A 16 10.47 75.13 -11.06
C ALA A 16 11.53 74.17 -10.41
N LEU A 17 12.83 74.09 -10.82
CA LEU A 17 13.63 74.41 -12.04
C LEU A 17 14.99 73.60 -11.99
N PRO A 18 15.85 73.53 -13.05
CA PRO A 18 16.83 72.43 -13.30
C PRO A 18 18.29 72.89 -13.65
N LEU A 19 19.17 72.01 -14.20
CA LEU A 19 19.89 72.21 -15.51
C LEU A 19 21.02 71.20 -15.89
N ASN A 20 21.36 71.21 -17.19
CA ASN A 20 22.51 70.60 -17.92
C ASN A 20 22.45 69.07 -18.21
N ILE A 21 22.28 68.53 -19.43
CA ILE A 21 22.32 68.99 -20.86
C ILE A 21 23.71 69.13 -21.53
N ARG A 22 24.00 68.24 -22.51
CA ARG A 22 24.32 68.62 -23.92
C ARG A 22 24.27 67.47 -24.94
N PHE A 23 24.05 67.85 -26.21
CA PHE A 23 23.87 67.01 -27.42
C PHE A 23 25.10 67.07 -28.34
N LYS A 24 25.21 66.13 -29.32
CA LYS A 24 25.16 66.51 -30.75
C LYS A 24 24.97 65.33 -31.74
N ASP A 25 24.34 65.66 -32.87
CA ASP A 25 24.09 64.80 -34.04
C ASP A 25 25.09 65.03 -35.20
N SER A 26 24.90 64.24 -36.27
CA SER A 26 24.78 64.67 -37.69
C SER A 26 25.92 64.41 -38.72
N THR A 27 25.51 63.66 -39.76
CA THR A 27 25.67 63.90 -41.23
C THR A 27 27.00 63.74 -42.00
N SER A 28 26.97 62.72 -42.89
CA SER A 28 27.05 62.80 -44.37
C SER A 28 28.40 62.81 -45.14
N ASP A 29 28.32 62.18 -46.34
CA ASP A 29 29.10 62.39 -47.58
C ASP A 29 30.63 62.13 -47.59
N ARG A 30 31.29 61.82 -48.73
CA ARG A 30 30.94 61.04 -49.95
C ARG A 30 32.24 60.82 -50.76
N CYS A 31 32.16 60.10 -51.89
CA CYS A 31 33.10 60.09 -53.03
C CYS A 31 34.47 59.37 -52.83
N THR A 32 35.07 58.70 -53.81
CA THR A 32 34.63 58.24 -55.16
C THR A 32 35.63 57.22 -55.75
N HIS A 33 35.15 56.28 -56.58
CA HIS A 33 35.86 55.63 -57.71
C HIS A 33 37.11 54.74 -57.42
N ALA A 34 37.47 53.73 -58.23
CA ALA A 34 36.75 53.08 -59.34
C ALA A 34 37.26 51.64 -59.64
N VAL A 35 36.33 50.78 -60.10
CA VAL A 35 36.39 49.83 -61.23
C VAL A 35 37.72 49.11 -61.57
N VAL A 36 37.71 47.77 -61.54
CA VAL A 36 37.92 46.85 -62.69
C VAL A 36 37.56 45.41 -62.25
N ALA A 37 37.16 44.55 -63.18
CA ALA A 37 36.76 43.15 -62.93
C ALA A 37 37.86 42.14 -63.29
N GLY A 38 37.80 40.91 -62.75
CA GLY A 38 38.73 39.83 -63.11
C GLY A 38 38.34 38.46 -62.54
N THR A 39 38.07 37.50 -63.41
CA THR A 39 37.86 36.07 -63.12
C THR A 39 39.15 35.38 -62.65
N GLY A 40 39.07 34.41 -61.71
CA GLY A 40 40.24 33.57 -61.41
C GLY A 40 40.01 32.50 -60.35
N THR A 41 40.16 31.23 -60.74
CA THR A 41 40.15 30.02 -59.90
C THR A 41 41.34 29.90 -58.95
N GLY A 42 41.13 29.30 -57.77
CA GLY A 42 42.02 28.22 -57.31
C GLY A 42 42.77 28.37 -55.97
N SER A 43 43.03 27.19 -55.37
CA SER A 43 43.97 26.89 -54.28
C SER A 43 43.72 27.48 -52.87
N GLU A 44 44.12 26.68 -51.88
CA GLU A 44 44.10 26.99 -50.45
C GLU A 44 45.36 27.73 -50.02
N GLU A 45 45.23 28.70 -49.11
CA GLU A 45 46.09 28.79 -47.91
C GLU A 45 45.39 29.69 -46.86
N ARG A 46 45.71 29.51 -45.57
CA ARG A 46 45.01 30.17 -44.45
C ARG A 46 45.99 30.34 -43.28
N VAL A 47 45.74 31.36 -42.42
CA VAL A 47 46.38 31.57 -41.09
C VAL A 47 47.84 32.11 -41.17
N SER A 48 48.23 33.22 -40.53
CA SER A 48 47.47 34.20 -39.73
C SER A 48 48.21 35.52 -39.43
N SER A 49 47.40 36.54 -39.07
CA SER A 49 47.60 37.53 -37.99
C SER A 49 48.84 38.46 -37.95
N PHE A 50 48.57 39.74 -37.69
CA PHE A 50 49.32 40.48 -36.65
C PHE A 50 48.46 41.56 -35.98
N MET A 51 48.12 41.37 -34.71
CA MET A 51 48.08 42.45 -33.69
C MET A 51 48.06 41.83 -32.29
N LEU A 52 49.00 42.27 -31.44
CA LEU A 52 49.22 41.77 -30.08
C LEU A 52 48.69 42.75 -29.04
N LYS A 53 48.15 42.25 -27.91
CA LYS A 53 48.34 42.93 -26.61
C LYS A 53 48.13 42.01 -25.39
N HIS A 54 49.25 41.65 -24.76
CA HIS A 54 49.39 40.87 -23.52
C HIS A 54 48.96 39.38 -23.64
N GLY A 55 49.73 38.41 -23.12
CA GLY A 55 50.97 38.58 -22.36
C GLY A 55 51.80 37.33 -22.06
N GLU A 56 51.55 36.19 -22.71
CA GLU A 56 52.37 34.97 -22.61
C GLU A 56 52.44 34.27 -23.98
N ILE A 57 53.57 33.62 -24.29
CA ILE A 57 53.78 32.91 -25.56
C ILE A 57 53.89 31.41 -25.27
N VAL A 58 52.80 30.69 -25.50
CA VAL A 58 52.80 29.23 -25.60
C VAL A 58 53.00 28.87 -27.07
N VAL A 59 54.13 28.24 -27.39
CA VAL A 59 54.42 27.77 -28.75
C VAL A 59 53.72 26.42 -28.96
N MET A 60 52.50 26.45 -29.49
CA MET A 60 51.82 25.24 -29.97
C MET A 60 52.53 24.67 -31.19
N SER A 61 52.54 23.34 -31.31
CA SER A 61 53.25 22.60 -32.35
C SER A 61 52.46 22.53 -33.66
N PRO A 62 53.11 22.27 -34.81
CA PRO A 62 52.43 22.10 -36.10
C PRO A 62 51.36 20.98 -36.11
N VAL A 63 51.45 20.02 -35.17
CA VAL A 63 50.52 18.89 -35.04
C VAL A 63 49.15 19.34 -34.54
N GLU A 64 49.12 20.31 -33.61
CA GLU A 64 47.88 20.75 -32.95
C GLU A 64 47.00 21.61 -33.88
N THR A 65 47.62 22.44 -34.72
CA THR A 65 46.90 23.20 -35.76
C THR A 65 46.27 22.28 -36.81
N LEU A 66 46.93 21.17 -37.16
CA LEU A 66 46.42 20.22 -38.15
C LEU A 66 45.18 19.46 -37.63
N LEU A 67 45.20 19.07 -36.36
CA LEU A 67 44.06 18.42 -35.69
C LEU A 67 42.82 19.33 -35.64
N LEU A 68 43.00 20.63 -35.38
CA LEU A 68 41.90 21.60 -35.36
C LEU A 68 41.20 21.75 -36.73
N PHE A 69 41.94 21.64 -37.84
CA PHE A 69 41.31 21.65 -39.17
C PHE A 69 40.62 20.33 -39.52
N ALA A 70 41.18 19.19 -39.12
CA ALA A 70 40.54 17.88 -39.31
C ALA A 70 39.17 17.82 -38.62
N PHE A 71 39.04 18.39 -37.42
CA PHE A 71 37.76 18.48 -36.70
C PHE A 71 36.69 19.34 -37.41
N PHE A 72 37.07 20.32 -38.22
CA PHE A 72 36.10 21.15 -38.97
C PHE A 72 35.64 20.52 -40.29
N TYR A 73 36.43 19.61 -40.90
CA TYR A 73 36.07 18.93 -42.15
C TYR A 73 35.47 17.52 -41.98
N ALA A 74 35.61 16.91 -40.79
CA ALA A 74 34.88 15.69 -40.44
C ALA A 74 33.38 15.93 -40.09
N GLY A 75 32.93 17.19 -40.08
CA GLY A 75 31.60 17.62 -39.61
C GLY A 75 30.52 17.78 -40.69
N GLN A 76 30.72 17.28 -41.91
CA GLN A 76 29.74 17.37 -43.00
C GLN A 76 29.40 15.99 -43.59
N ASP A 77 28.53 15.24 -42.91
CA ASP A 77 27.28 14.79 -43.55
C ASP A 77 26.30 14.14 -42.55
N THR A 78 25.20 14.84 -42.27
CA THR A 78 23.81 14.31 -42.23
C THR A 78 22.86 15.42 -41.76
N ALA A 79 21.70 15.55 -42.41
CA ALA A 79 20.67 16.52 -42.00
C ALA A 79 19.83 15.99 -40.82
N GLY A 80 20.49 15.76 -39.68
CA GLY A 80 19.82 15.41 -38.42
C GLY A 80 19.05 16.61 -37.86
N SER A 81 17.72 16.54 -37.87
CA SER A 81 16.87 17.62 -37.36
C SER A 81 16.76 17.52 -35.83
N PHE A 82 17.59 18.32 -35.14
CA PHE A 82 17.67 18.41 -33.68
C PHE A 82 16.30 18.63 -33.03
N THR A 83 16.06 18.09 -31.82
CA THR A 83 14.85 18.37 -31.03
C THR A 83 14.60 19.87 -30.85
N ASP A 84 13.34 20.31 -30.90
CA ASP A 84 12.97 21.70 -30.57
C ASP A 84 13.50 22.09 -29.18
N PRO A 85 14.23 23.22 -29.04
CA PRO A 85 14.85 23.59 -27.77
C PRO A 85 13.88 23.66 -26.57
N ARG A 86 12.59 23.92 -26.80
CA ARG A 86 11.56 23.94 -25.75
C ARG A 86 11.20 22.53 -25.30
N ASP A 87 11.04 21.61 -26.25
CA ASP A 87 10.72 20.23 -25.97
C ASP A 87 11.90 19.53 -25.27
N SER A 88 13.12 19.83 -25.72
CA SER A 88 14.35 19.38 -25.07
C SER A 88 14.47 19.95 -23.64
N ALA A 89 14.24 21.25 -23.43
CA ALA A 89 14.27 21.87 -22.10
C ALA A 89 13.21 21.29 -21.14
N ALA A 90 12.02 20.94 -21.64
CA ALA A 90 10.99 20.29 -20.83
C ALA A 90 11.36 18.86 -20.42
N LEU A 91 11.92 18.05 -21.34
CA LEU A 91 12.43 16.70 -21.03
C LEU A 91 13.64 16.76 -20.08
N GLU A 92 14.53 17.73 -20.26
CA GLU A 92 15.64 18.03 -19.34
C GLU A 92 15.14 18.40 -17.94
N SER A 93 14.11 19.27 -17.82
CA SER A 93 13.51 19.63 -16.53
C SER A 93 12.92 18.40 -15.82
N LEU A 94 12.17 17.55 -16.54
CA LEU A 94 11.66 16.28 -16.02
C LEU A 94 12.80 15.33 -15.58
N ARG A 95 13.90 15.24 -16.36
CA ARG A 95 15.08 14.44 -15.98
C ARG A 95 15.74 14.95 -14.68
N ASN A 96 15.64 16.24 -14.39
CA ASN A 96 16.19 16.86 -13.20
C ASN A 96 15.23 16.81 -11.98
N GLU A 97 13.91 16.72 -12.19
CA GLU A 97 12.92 16.45 -11.13
C GLU A 97 12.83 14.97 -10.73
N TRP A 98 13.12 14.04 -11.65
CA TRP A 98 13.07 12.60 -11.41
C TRP A 98 14.35 12.08 -10.75
N GLN A 99 14.21 11.17 -9.78
CA GLN A 99 15.35 10.58 -9.06
C GLN A 99 16.06 9.51 -9.90
N ASN A 100 15.38 8.99 -10.92
CA ASN A 100 15.86 8.04 -11.90
C ASN A 100 15.12 8.23 -13.23
N THR A 101 15.81 7.99 -14.34
CA THR A 101 15.26 8.04 -15.70
C THR A 101 15.68 6.79 -16.47
N PRO A 102 15.08 6.49 -17.65
CA PRO A 102 15.55 5.40 -18.51
C PRO A 102 17.03 5.57 -18.89
N PRO A 103 17.83 4.48 -19.01
CA PRO A 103 19.30 4.58 -19.19
C PRO A 103 19.80 5.37 -20.40
N SER A 104 18.97 5.54 -21.43
CA SER A 104 19.28 6.39 -22.61
C SER A 104 19.17 7.89 -22.35
N TRP A 105 18.46 8.33 -21.31
CA TRP A 105 18.20 9.75 -21.05
C TRP A 105 19.50 10.44 -20.64
N GLY A 106 20.00 11.34 -21.49
CA GLY A 106 21.31 11.97 -21.34
C GLY A 106 22.50 11.18 -21.92
N ALA A 107 22.27 9.99 -22.50
CA ALA A 107 23.29 9.32 -23.33
C ALA A 107 23.53 10.04 -24.67
N SER A 108 22.63 10.95 -25.04
CA SER A 108 22.74 11.88 -26.16
C SER A 108 22.09 13.22 -25.81
N ILE A 109 22.63 14.29 -26.39
CA ILE A 109 22.16 15.68 -26.23
C ILE A 109 20.91 16.01 -27.06
N ASP A 110 20.47 15.09 -27.92
CA ASP A 110 19.30 15.26 -28.79
C ASP A 110 18.26 14.15 -28.52
N PRO A 111 17.21 14.45 -27.72
CA PRO A 111 16.16 13.48 -27.37
C PRO A 111 15.42 12.81 -28.53
N CYS A 112 15.42 13.42 -29.72
CA CYS A 112 14.78 12.91 -30.93
C CYS A 112 15.77 12.24 -31.92
N GLY A 113 17.00 12.74 -32.04
CA GLY A 113 17.97 12.29 -33.05
C GLY A 113 18.49 10.87 -32.81
N THR A 114 18.82 10.56 -31.55
CA THR A 114 18.97 9.19 -31.06
C THR A 114 17.92 9.01 -29.96
N PRO A 115 16.72 8.50 -30.28
CA PRO A 115 15.56 8.62 -29.40
C PRO A 115 15.82 8.18 -27.97
N TRP A 116 15.59 9.10 -27.02
CA TRP A 116 15.50 8.75 -25.61
C TRP A 116 14.35 7.75 -25.42
N GLU A 117 14.57 6.69 -24.64
CA GLU A 117 13.60 5.60 -24.45
C GLU A 117 12.24 6.16 -24.02
N GLY A 118 11.17 5.70 -24.66
CA GLY A 118 9.80 6.18 -24.47
C GLY A 118 9.46 7.52 -25.15
N VAL A 119 10.43 8.27 -25.67
CA VAL A 119 10.21 9.53 -26.41
C VAL A 119 10.01 9.20 -27.90
N ALA A 120 8.93 9.72 -28.50
CA ALA A 120 8.70 9.61 -29.94
C ALA A 120 8.43 10.98 -30.56
N CYS A 121 9.15 11.31 -31.63
CA CYS A 121 9.13 12.64 -32.25
C CYS A 121 8.62 12.63 -33.70
N ILE A 122 8.04 13.75 -34.12
CA ILE A 122 7.69 14.04 -35.52
C ILE A 122 8.16 15.47 -35.81
N ASN A 123 8.94 15.66 -36.87
CA ASN A 123 9.46 16.97 -37.30
C ASN A 123 10.10 17.78 -36.15
N SER A 124 11.07 17.17 -35.44
CA SER A 124 11.74 17.72 -34.25
C SER A 124 10.87 17.99 -33.01
N ARG A 125 9.55 17.77 -33.06
CA ARG A 125 8.66 17.94 -31.91
C ARG A 125 8.35 16.61 -31.22
N VAL A 126 8.28 16.62 -29.90
CA VAL A 126 7.92 15.45 -29.09
C VAL A 126 6.41 15.21 -29.17
N THR A 127 6.01 13.99 -29.54
CA THR A 127 4.60 13.63 -29.80
C THR A 127 4.10 12.46 -28.95
N ALA A 128 4.97 11.63 -28.39
CA ALA A 128 4.61 10.71 -27.32
C ALA A 128 5.72 10.61 -26.27
N LEU A 129 5.31 10.35 -25.03
CA LEU A 129 6.14 10.04 -23.88
C LEU A 129 5.52 8.83 -23.17
N ARG A 130 6.10 7.65 -23.39
CA ARG A 130 5.58 6.34 -22.94
C ARG A 130 6.60 5.63 -22.05
N LEU A 131 6.43 5.79 -20.75
CA LEU A 131 7.33 5.29 -19.71
C LEU A 131 6.59 4.41 -18.69
N SER A 132 5.50 3.78 -19.11
CA SER A 132 4.77 2.80 -18.28
C SER A 132 5.73 1.72 -17.74
N THR A 133 5.57 1.35 -16.47
CA THR A 133 6.32 0.26 -15.77
C THR A 133 7.84 0.47 -15.60
N MET A 134 8.40 1.63 -15.97
CA MET A 134 9.85 1.89 -15.94
C MET A 134 10.44 2.05 -14.52
N GLY A 135 9.61 2.08 -13.47
CA GLY A 135 10.05 2.24 -12.08
C GLY A 135 10.50 3.66 -11.74
N LEU A 136 9.96 4.68 -12.42
CA LEU A 136 10.28 6.09 -12.20
C LEU A 136 9.88 6.55 -10.80
N LYS A 137 10.72 7.41 -10.20
CA LYS A 137 10.51 8.04 -8.90
C LYS A 137 10.63 9.56 -9.01
N GLY A 138 9.74 10.30 -8.34
CA GLY A 138 9.79 11.76 -8.33
C GLY A 138 8.40 12.40 -8.35
N LYS A 139 8.26 13.46 -9.15
CA LYS A 139 7.00 14.21 -9.36
C LYS A 139 6.79 14.51 -10.85
N LEU A 140 5.59 14.97 -11.22
CA LEU A 140 5.31 15.50 -12.55
C LEU A 140 5.23 17.03 -12.49
N GLY A 141 6.36 17.69 -12.73
CA GLY A 141 6.50 19.15 -12.76
C GLY A 141 5.64 19.86 -13.79
N GLY A 142 5.56 21.19 -13.69
CA GLY A 142 4.76 22.02 -14.59
C GLY A 142 5.28 22.08 -16.03
N ASP A 143 6.60 21.92 -16.21
CA ASP A 143 7.26 22.10 -17.51
C ASP A 143 6.85 21.05 -18.56
N ILE A 144 6.16 19.97 -18.15
CA ILE A 144 5.47 19.04 -19.06
C ILE A 144 4.55 19.77 -20.05
N GLY A 145 3.93 20.89 -19.65
CA GLY A 145 3.09 21.74 -20.50
C GLY A 145 3.82 22.39 -21.68
N GLY A 146 5.16 22.42 -21.66
CA GLY A 146 5.98 22.88 -22.77
C GLY A 146 5.97 21.97 -24.01
N LEU A 147 5.59 20.69 -23.85
CA LEU A 147 5.55 19.70 -24.92
C LEU A 147 4.31 19.86 -25.83
N THR A 148 4.13 21.01 -26.48
CA THR A 148 2.84 21.39 -27.10
C THR A 148 2.29 20.42 -28.16
N GLU A 149 3.13 19.58 -28.78
CA GLU A 149 2.69 18.56 -29.76
C GLU A 149 2.46 17.16 -29.17
N LEU A 150 2.54 17.01 -27.84
CA LEU A 150 2.36 15.73 -27.16
C LEU A 150 0.94 15.22 -27.35
N LYS A 151 0.80 14.05 -27.97
CA LYS A 151 -0.48 13.37 -28.25
C LYS A 151 -0.74 12.22 -27.29
N SER A 152 0.31 11.59 -26.78
CA SER A 152 0.23 10.41 -25.93
C SER A 152 1.20 10.53 -24.75
N LEU A 153 0.65 10.68 -23.54
CA LEU A 153 1.40 10.62 -22.28
C LEU A 153 0.96 9.38 -21.51
N ASP A 154 1.88 8.42 -21.34
CA ASP A 154 1.68 7.27 -20.48
C ASP A 154 2.85 7.15 -19.50
N LEU A 155 2.57 7.40 -18.23
CA LEU A 155 3.51 7.25 -17.11
C LEU A 155 3.01 6.19 -16.11
N SER A 156 2.10 5.29 -16.52
CA SER A 156 1.41 4.34 -15.63
C SER A 156 2.33 3.35 -14.90
N PHE A 157 1.84 2.86 -13.76
CA PHE A 157 2.49 1.86 -12.90
C PHE A 157 3.88 2.26 -12.37
N ASN A 158 4.24 3.55 -12.45
CA ASN A 158 5.39 4.12 -11.77
C ASN A 158 4.95 4.54 -10.36
N LYS A 159 4.85 3.58 -9.44
CA LYS A 159 4.27 3.77 -8.10
C LYS A 159 4.94 4.87 -7.26
N ASP A 160 6.25 5.07 -7.42
CA ASP A 160 7.05 6.08 -6.73
C ASP A 160 7.04 7.46 -7.46
N LEU A 161 6.29 7.60 -8.57
CA LEU A 161 5.99 8.90 -9.19
C LEU A 161 4.76 9.51 -8.49
N THR A 162 4.97 10.62 -7.79
CA THR A 162 4.07 11.11 -6.72
C THR A 162 3.74 12.60 -6.83
N GLY A 163 2.99 13.12 -5.85
CA GLY A 163 2.61 14.54 -5.77
C GLY A 163 1.32 14.84 -6.52
N SER A 164 1.05 16.12 -6.76
CA SER A 164 -0.14 16.58 -7.50
C SER A 164 0.15 16.75 -8.99
N ILE A 165 -0.82 16.43 -9.85
CA ILE A 165 -0.78 16.82 -11.27
C ILE A 165 -0.74 18.36 -11.35
N SER A 166 0.20 18.91 -12.11
CA SER A 166 0.25 20.35 -12.36
C SER A 166 -0.91 20.80 -13.27
N PRO A 167 -1.58 21.94 -12.98
CA PRO A 167 -2.55 22.56 -13.88
C PRO A 167 -2.04 22.78 -15.32
N ALA A 168 -0.73 22.99 -15.49
CA ALA A 168 -0.07 23.16 -16.80
C ALA A 168 -0.19 21.94 -17.72
N LEU A 169 -0.56 20.75 -17.19
CA LEU A 169 -0.89 19.61 -18.03
C LEU A 169 -2.13 19.86 -18.93
N GLY A 170 -2.98 20.83 -18.57
CA GLY A 170 -4.11 21.30 -19.38
C GLY A 170 -3.72 22.15 -20.61
N ASP A 171 -2.45 22.59 -20.69
CA ASP A 171 -1.96 23.41 -21.82
C ASP A 171 -1.61 22.54 -23.05
N LEU A 172 -1.57 21.22 -22.88
CA LEU A 172 -1.27 20.23 -23.92
C LEU A 172 -2.46 20.00 -24.88
N GLN A 173 -2.85 21.03 -25.62
CA GLN A 173 -4.05 21.04 -26.47
C GLN A 173 -4.12 19.90 -27.51
N ASN A 174 -2.97 19.34 -27.93
CA ASN A 174 -2.88 18.21 -28.87
C ASN A 174 -2.95 16.81 -28.20
N LEU A 175 -3.06 16.73 -26.87
CA LEU A 175 -3.09 15.46 -26.13
C LEU A 175 -4.41 14.70 -26.36
N SER A 176 -4.30 13.47 -26.86
CA SER A 176 -5.44 12.55 -27.05
C SER A 176 -5.48 11.42 -26.02
N ILE A 177 -4.33 11.00 -25.51
CA ILE A 177 -4.19 9.90 -24.55
C ILE A 177 -3.41 10.38 -23.32
N LEU A 178 -4.04 10.30 -22.14
CA LEU A 178 -3.43 10.57 -20.84
C LEU A 178 -3.64 9.40 -19.89
N ILE A 179 -2.55 8.71 -19.54
CA ILE A 179 -2.55 7.53 -18.67
C ILE A 179 -1.56 7.76 -17.53
N LEU A 180 -2.09 7.92 -16.33
CA LEU A 180 -1.33 8.09 -15.07
C LEU A 180 -1.75 7.03 -14.04
N ALA A 181 -2.37 5.94 -14.48
CA ALA A 181 -2.93 4.90 -13.64
C ALA A 181 -1.86 4.11 -12.86
N GLY A 182 -2.17 3.69 -11.62
CA GLY A 182 -1.26 2.87 -10.81
C GLY A 182 -0.02 3.60 -10.28
N CYS A 183 -0.06 4.93 -10.19
CA CYS A 183 1.02 5.77 -9.68
C CYS A 183 0.72 6.27 -8.25
N GLY A 184 1.58 7.11 -7.71
CA GLY A 184 1.43 7.73 -6.39
C GLY A 184 0.86 9.14 -6.42
N PHE A 185 0.12 9.54 -7.47
CA PHE A 185 -0.40 10.90 -7.58
C PHE A 185 -1.52 11.17 -6.56
N SER A 186 -1.68 12.45 -6.19
CA SER A 186 -2.44 12.90 -5.04
C SER A 186 -2.95 14.34 -5.19
N GLY A 187 -3.65 14.87 -4.18
CA GLY A 187 -4.32 16.17 -4.28
C GLY A 187 -5.57 16.10 -5.17
N SER A 188 -6.05 17.24 -5.64
CA SER A 188 -7.23 17.33 -6.51
C SER A 188 -6.88 17.13 -7.99
N ILE A 189 -7.78 16.51 -8.76
CA ILE A 189 -7.72 16.52 -10.23
C ILE A 189 -7.86 17.98 -10.70
N PRO A 190 -6.91 18.55 -11.48
CA PRO A 190 -7.00 19.95 -11.91
C PRO A 190 -8.16 20.22 -12.87
N GLU A 191 -8.87 21.33 -12.69
CA GLU A 191 -9.95 21.74 -13.61
C GLU A 191 -9.45 21.97 -15.05
N GLN A 192 -8.18 22.35 -15.19
CA GLN A 192 -7.50 22.63 -16.45
C GLN A 192 -7.40 21.41 -17.37
N LEU A 193 -7.52 20.18 -16.85
CA LEU A 193 -7.63 18.98 -17.70
C LEU A 193 -8.88 19.04 -18.60
N GLY A 194 -9.92 19.77 -18.19
CA GLY A 194 -11.09 20.05 -19.03
C GLY A 194 -10.83 20.97 -20.24
N ASN A 195 -9.61 21.51 -20.40
CA ASN A 195 -9.21 22.26 -21.59
C ASN A 195 -8.68 21.34 -22.71
N LEU A 196 -8.45 20.05 -22.45
CA LEU A 196 -7.82 19.10 -23.38
C LEU A 196 -8.83 18.61 -24.44
N SER A 197 -9.25 19.50 -25.35
CA SER A 197 -10.35 19.25 -26.29
C SER A 197 -10.18 18.03 -27.21
N ASN A 198 -8.95 17.59 -27.46
CA ASN A 198 -8.62 16.40 -28.24
C ASN A 198 -8.57 15.09 -27.44
N LEU A 199 -8.74 15.14 -26.10
CA LEU A 199 -8.59 13.98 -25.23
C LEU A 199 -9.69 12.94 -25.47
N SER A 200 -9.28 11.73 -25.84
CA SER A 200 -10.14 10.56 -26.06
C SER A 200 -9.97 9.48 -24.99
N PHE A 201 -8.82 9.42 -24.33
CA PHE A 201 -8.54 8.45 -23.26
C PHE A 201 -7.97 9.14 -22.02
N LEU A 202 -8.65 9.01 -20.89
CA LEU A 202 -8.21 9.51 -19.59
C LEU A 202 -8.28 8.40 -18.53
N ALA A 203 -7.13 7.98 -18.02
CA ALA A 203 -7.02 7.00 -16.94
C ALA A 203 -6.16 7.53 -15.79
N LEU A 204 -6.81 7.82 -14.66
CA LEU A 204 -6.22 8.32 -13.41
C LEU A 204 -6.43 7.32 -12.25
N ASN A 205 -6.86 6.10 -12.55
CA ASN A 205 -7.27 5.11 -11.57
C ASN A 205 -6.10 4.55 -10.74
N SER A 206 -6.41 3.93 -9.59
CA SER A 206 -5.43 3.34 -8.68
C SER A 206 -4.33 4.34 -8.30
N ASN A 207 -4.76 5.48 -7.76
CA ASN A 207 -3.94 6.60 -7.29
C ASN A 207 -4.49 7.09 -5.94
N ASN A 208 -4.00 8.23 -5.44
CA ASN A 208 -4.42 8.84 -4.19
C ASN A 208 -5.08 10.22 -4.43
N PHE A 209 -5.81 10.41 -5.53
CA PHE A 209 -6.55 11.66 -5.79
C PHE A 209 -7.69 11.88 -4.79
N THR A 210 -7.97 13.14 -4.51
CA THR A 210 -8.88 13.64 -3.47
C THR A 210 -9.73 14.79 -4.00
N GLY A 211 -10.66 15.32 -3.20
CA GLY A 211 -11.58 16.37 -3.65
C GLY A 211 -12.65 15.84 -4.61
N THR A 212 -13.30 16.71 -5.37
CA THR A 212 -14.39 16.35 -6.28
C THR A 212 -13.92 16.04 -7.71
N ILE A 213 -14.71 15.28 -8.46
CA ILE A 213 -14.56 15.21 -9.92
C ILE A 213 -14.81 16.62 -10.50
N PRO A 214 -13.88 17.22 -11.27
CA PRO A 214 -14.06 18.56 -11.81
C PRO A 214 -15.22 18.63 -12.82
N PRO A 215 -16.18 19.57 -12.69
CA PRO A 215 -17.24 19.76 -13.68
C PRO A 215 -16.69 20.06 -15.09
N SER A 216 -15.52 20.70 -15.16
CA SER A 216 -14.82 21.01 -16.41
C SER A 216 -14.50 19.79 -17.27
N LEU A 217 -14.40 18.58 -16.72
CA LEU A 217 -14.22 17.35 -17.51
C LEU A 217 -15.37 17.11 -18.48
N GLY A 218 -16.58 17.65 -18.22
CA GLY A 218 -17.71 17.64 -19.15
C GLY A 218 -17.44 18.33 -20.49
N LYS A 219 -16.40 19.16 -20.61
CA LYS A 219 -15.98 19.79 -21.88
C LYS A 219 -15.33 18.80 -22.86
N LEU A 220 -14.91 17.63 -22.40
CA LEU A 220 -14.11 16.65 -23.16
C LEU A 220 -14.97 15.86 -24.15
N SER A 221 -15.55 16.55 -25.13
CA SER A 221 -16.52 15.99 -26.10
C SER A 221 -15.98 14.87 -27.02
N ASN A 222 -14.67 14.59 -26.98
CA ASN A 222 -14.02 13.48 -27.68
C ASN A 222 -13.72 12.27 -26.78
N LEU A 223 -14.01 12.36 -25.48
CA LEU A 223 -13.66 11.35 -24.49
C LEU A 223 -14.45 10.05 -24.71
N TYR A 224 -13.72 8.95 -24.86
CA TYR A 224 -14.19 7.59 -25.08
C TYR A 224 -14.04 6.74 -23.80
N TRP A 225 -12.94 6.94 -23.04
CA TRP A 225 -12.63 6.22 -21.80
C TRP A 225 -12.35 7.21 -20.67
N LEU A 226 -13.03 7.05 -19.53
CA LEU A 226 -12.80 7.83 -18.31
C LEU A 226 -12.73 6.88 -17.09
N ASP A 227 -11.49 6.61 -16.65
CA ASP A 227 -11.21 5.78 -15.47
C ASP A 227 -10.67 6.63 -14.32
N LEU A 228 -11.50 6.78 -13.29
CA LEU A 228 -11.19 7.49 -12.04
C LEU A 228 -11.27 6.54 -10.83
N ALA A 229 -11.35 5.23 -11.08
CA ALA A 229 -11.57 4.22 -10.06
C ALA A 229 -10.42 4.15 -9.03
N ASP A 230 -10.67 3.56 -7.87
CA ASP A 230 -9.63 3.20 -6.90
C ASP A 230 -8.80 4.44 -6.47
N ASN A 231 -9.51 5.39 -5.85
CA ASN A 231 -9.02 6.71 -5.46
C ASN A 231 -9.77 7.21 -4.19
N GLN A 232 -9.53 8.45 -3.75
CA GLN A 232 -10.22 9.07 -2.60
C GLN A 232 -11.15 10.23 -3.02
N LEU A 233 -11.73 10.20 -4.22
CA LEU A 233 -12.62 11.25 -4.73
C LEU A 233 -13.94 11.32 -3.94
N THR A 234 -14.50 12.51 -3.80
CA THR A 234 -15.62 12.87 -2.91
C THR A 234 -16.67 13.72 -3.63
N GLY A 235 -17.79 14.03 -2.95
CA GLY A 235 -18.88 14.83 -3.53
C GLY A 235 -19.72 14.06 -4.54
N SER A 236 -20.58 14.75 -5.29
CA SER A 236 -21.49 14.18 -6.27
C SER A 236 -20.91 14.17 -7.69
N LEU A 237 -21.43 13.29 -8.55
CA LEU A 237 -21.13 13.32 -9.99
C LEU A 237 -21.59 14.67 -10.58
N PRO A 238 -20.71 15.46 -11.22
CA PRO A 238 -21.08 16.77 -11.72
C PRO A 238 -21.96 16.64 -12.97
N VAL A 239 -23.09 17.34 -12.96
CA VAL A 239 -24.03 17.45 -14.09
C VAL A 239 -24.23 18.92 -14.46
N SER A 240 -24.53 19.19 -15.73
CA SER A 240 -24.60 20.54 -16.27
C SER A 240 -25.60 21.44 -15.55
N THR A 241 -25.15 22.66 -15.23
CA THR A 241 -25.93 23.75 -14.66
C THR A 241 -26.01 24.92 -15.67
N SER A 242 -26.51 26.07 -15.26
CA SER A 242 -26.41 27.31 -16.03
C SER A 242 -24.99 27.90 -16.08
N GLU A 243 -24.08 27.44 -15.22
CA GLU A 243 -22.75 28.03 -14.99
C GLU A 243 -21.61 27.04 -15.27
N THR A 244 -21.85 25.74 -15.11
CA THR A 244 -20.85 24.68 -15.20
C THR A 244 -21.29 23.55 -16.14
N PRO A 245 -20.40 23.02 -17.01
CA PRO A 245 -20.65 21.77 -17.72
C PRO A 245 -20.63 20.56 -16.74
N GLY A 246 -21.09 19.40 -17.20
CA GLY A 246 -21.05 18.15 -16.43
C GLY A 246 -20.84 16.91 -17.30
N LEU A 247 -20.75 15.74 -16.66
CA LEU A 247 -20.47 14.46 -17.32
C LEU A 247 -21.59 14.01 -18.28
N ASP A 248 -22.80 14.58 -18.14
CA ASP A 248 -23.92 14.44 -19.08
C ASP A 248 -23.59 14.91 -20.51
N LEU A 249 -22.55 15.74 -20.69
CA LEU A 249 -22.09 16.21 -22.00
C LEU A 249 -21.18 15.21 -22.73
N LEU A 250 -20.68 14.17 -22.03
CA LEU A 250 -19.73 13.18 -22.56
C LEU A 250 -20.41 12.10 -23.42
N LEU A 251 -21.15 12.52 -24.45
CA LEU A 251 -21.97 11.63 -25.28
C LEU A 251 -21.19 10.50 -25.99
N LYS A 252 -19.90 10.71 -26.28
CA LYS A 252 -19.03 9.71 -26.92
C LYS A 252 -18.40 8.72 -25.92
N ALA A 253 -18.54 8.95 -24.62
CA ALA A 253 -17.94 8.09 -23.61
C ALA A 253 -18.59 6.71 -23.63
N LYS A 254 -17.76 5.67 -23.57
CA LYS A 254 -18.18 4.27 -23.50
C LYS A 254 -17.95 3.65 -22.13
N HIS A 255 -17.06 4.23 -21.33
CA HIS A 255 -16.61 3.63 -20.08
C HIS A 255 -16.52 4.71 -18.99
N PHE A 256 -17.43 4.62 -18.01
CA PHE A 256 -17.38 5.39 -16.76
C PHE A 256 -17.02 4.44 -15.63
N HIS A 257 -15.76 4.46 -15.21
CA HIS A 257 -15.25 3.64 -14.12
C HIS A 257 -14.89 4.56 -12.94
N PHE A 258 -15.82 4.73 -12.00
CA PHE A 258 -15.69 5.60 -10.81
C PHE A 258 -15.77 4.81 -9.49
N ASN A 259 -15.70 3.48 -9.59
CA ASN A 259 -15.75 2.53 -8.49
C ASN A 259 -14.61 2.73 -7.48
N LYS A 260 -14.75 2.19 -6.26
CA LYS A 260 -13.76 2.30 -5.18
C LYS A 260 -13.33 3.75 -4.89
N ASN A 261 -14.28 4.58 -4.48
CA ASN A 261 -14.06 5.98 -4.16
C ASN A 261 -14.93 6.38 -2.94
N GLN A 262 -15.04 7.68 -2.66
CA GLN A 262 -15.89 8.24 -1.61
C GLN A 262 -16.99 9.16 -2.20
N LEU A 263 -17.36 8.94 -3.46
CA LEU A 263 -18.40 9.70 -4.17
C LEU A 263 -19.77 9.46 -3.54
N SER A 264 -20.64 10.45 -3.59
CA SER A 264 -21.75 10.60 -2.63
C SER A 264 -22.92 11.41 -3.19
N GLY A 265 -24.03 11.47 -2.45
CA GLY A 265 -25.27 12.12 -2.90
C GLY A 265 -26.02 11.27 -3.92
N SER A 266 -26.95 11.87 -4.67
CA SER A 266 -27.81 11.17 -5.62
C SER A 266 -27.23 11.11 -7.03
N ILE A 267 -27.39 9.96 -7.70
CA ILE A 267 -27.10 9.82 -9.13
C ILE A 267 -28.20 10.57 -9.89
N SER A 268 -27.90 11.81 -10.30
CA SER A 268 -28.88 12.72 -10.90
C SER A 268 -29.51 12.15 -12.18
N PRO A 269 -30.85 12.18 -12.34
CA PRO A 269 -31.50 11.78 -13.59
C PRO A 269 -31.04 12.59 -14.83
N LYS A 270 -30.46 13.77 -14.65
CA LYS A 270 -29.87 14.56 -15.74
C LYS A 270 -28.55 13.99 -16.29
N LEU A 271 -27.90 13.06 -15.57
CA LEU A 271 -26.62 12.48 -15.97
C LEU A 271 -26.74 11.64 -17.24
N PHE A 272 -27.82 10.87 -17.37
CA PHE A 272 -28.00 9.91 -18.46
C PHE A 272 -28.93 10.45 -19.54
N ARG A 273 -28.51 10.32 -20.79
CA ARG A 273 -29.24 10.79 -21.98
C ARG A 273 -29.29 9.73 -23.07
N SER A 274 -30.32 9.76 -23.90
CA SER A 274 -30.56 8.82 -25.00
C SER A 274 -29.45 8.79 -26.07
N GLU A 275 -28.65 9.86 -26.16
CA GLU A 275 -27.56 9.99 -27.12
C GLU A 275 -26.23 9.38 -26.63
N MET A 276 -26.19 8.83 -25.40
CA MET A 276 -24.99 8.24 -24.81
C MET A 276 -24.67 6.84 -25.35
N VAL A 277 -23.38 6.55 -25.53
CA VAL A 277 -22.88 5.24 -25.97
C VAL A 277 -22.11 4.48 -24.88
N LEU A 278 -22.48 4.67 -23.60
CA LEU A 278 -21.88 3.98 -22.46
C LEU A 278 -22.15 2.48 -22.51
N ILE A 279 -21.06 1.70 -22.54
CA ILE A 279 -21.04 0.24 -22.46
C ILE A 279 -20.86 -0.21 -21.01
N HIS A 280 -20.02 0.48 -20.22
CA HIS A 280 -19.82 0.17 -18.80
C HIS A 280 -20.11 1.36 -17.89
N ILE A 281 -20.85 1.10 -16.81
CA ILE A 281 -21.00 1.98 -15.65
C ILE A 281 -20.58 1.18 -14.42
N LEU A 282 -19.39 1.50 -13.87
CA LEU A 282 -18.85 0.90 -12.64
C LEU A 282 -18.78 1.99 -11.56
N PHE A 283 -19.80 2.04 -10.71
CA PHE A 283 -19.91 2.99 -9.58
C PHE A 283 -19.81 2.28 -8.21
N ASP A 284 -19.45 1.01 -8.19
CA ASP A 284 -19.44 0.17 -7.00
C ASP A 284 -18.42 0.61 -5.93
N GLY A 285 -18.69 0.31 -4.67
CA GLY A 285 -17.80 0.69 -3.56
C GLY A 285 -17.68 2.21 -3.39
N ASN A 286 -18.82 2.87 -3.18
CA ASN A 286 -18.94 4.32 -3.02
C ASN A 286 -19.96 4.64 -1.89
N LYS A 287 -20.37 5.91 -1.79
CA LYS A 287 -21.34 6.43 -0.82
C LYS A 287 -22.57 7.05 -1.51
N PHE A 288 -22.92 6.59 -2.73
CA PHE A 288 -24.10 7.07 -3.45
C PHE A 288 -25.39 6.71 -2.69
N SER A 289 -26.40 7.56 -2.83
CA SER A 289 -27.62 7.55 -2.02
C SER A 289 -28.84 7.98 -2.82
N GLY A 290 -30.05 7.75 -2.32
CA GLY A 290 -31.26 8.05 -3.09
C GLY A 290 -31.50 7.02 -4.20
N ASN A 291 -32.45 7.32 -5.08
CA ASN A 291 -32.94 6.36 -6.08
C ASN A 291 -31.98 6.17 -7.26
N ILE A 292 -32.00 4.96 -7.84
CA ILE A 292 -31.48 4.71 -9.18
C ILE A 292 -32.33 5.53 -10.17
N PRO A 293 -31.72 6.38 -11.03
CA PRO A 293 -32.49 7.24 -11.94
C PRO A 293 -33.10 6.42 -13.10
N PRO A 294 -34.41 6.57 -13.39
CA PRO A 294 -35.05 5.88 -14.52
C PRO A 294 -34.41 6.19 -15.88
N THR A 295 -33.79 7.39 -16.05
CA THR A 295 -33.09 7.80 -17.27
C THR A 295 -31.87 6.94 -17.60
N LEU A 296 -31.35 6.16 -16.65
CA LEU A 296 -30.35 5.11 -16.93
C LEU A 296 -30.87 4.10 -17.97
N GLY A 297 -32.18 3.80 -17.94
CA GLY A 297 -32.86 2.94 -18.90
C GLY A 297 -32.91 3.46 -20.35
N LEU A 298 -32.47 4.69 -20.60
CA LEU A 298 -32.33 5.26 -21.95
C LEU A 298 -31.05 4.77 -22.65
N VAL A 299 -30.03 4.35 -21.89
CA VAL A 299 -28.68 4.08 -22.41
C VAL A 299 -28.60 2.64 -22.94
N LYS A 300 -29.24 2.37 -24.09
CA LYS A 300 -29.41 1.03 -24.67
C LYS A 300 -28.11 0.29 -25.03
N THR A 301 -27.00 1.00 -25.04
CA THR A 301 -25.64 0.52 -25.31
C THR A 301 -24.98 -0.15 -24.11
N LEU A 302 -25.60 -0.11 -22.93
CA LEU A 302 -25.01 -0.62 -21.70
C LEU A 302 -24.96 -2.16 -21.66
N GLU A 303 -23.76 -2.69 -21.46
CA GLU A 303 -23.47 -4.11 -21.28
C GLU A 303 -23.22 -4.44 -19.78
N VAL A 304 -22.60 -3.53 -19.03
CA VAL A 304 -22.26 -3.74 -17.60
C VAL A 304 -22.77 -2.60 -16.73
N LEU A 305 -23.54 -2.95 -15.69
CA LEU A 305 -24.00 -2.03 -14.65
C LEU A 305 -23.65 -2.54 -13.24
N ARG A 306 -22.68 -1.90 -12.60
CA ARG A 306 -22.32 -2.14 -11.19
C ARG A 306 -22.59 -0.91 -10.34
N LEU A 307 -23.58 -1.03 -9.45
CA LEU A 307 -23.97 -0.03 -8.45
C LEU A 307 -23.82 -0.58 -7.01
N ASP A 308 -23.17 -1.73 -6.86
CA ASP A 308 -23.07 -2.46 -5.59
C ASP A 308 -22.23 -1.75 -4.53
N ARG A 309 -22.40 -2.14 -3.26
CA ARG A 309 -21.68 -1.56 -2.10
C ARG A 309 -21.82 -0.04 -2.03
N ASN A 310 -23.06 0.43 -1.91
CA ASN A 310 -23.44 1.84 -1.85
C ASN A 310 -24.52 2.06 -0.77
N SER A 311 -25.32 3.13 -0.86
CA SER A 311 -26.47 3.40 0.02
C SER A 311 -27.69 3.87 -0.79
N LEU A 312 -27.86 3.35 -2.00
CA LEU A 312 -29.00 3.63 -2.87
C LEU A 312 -30.30 3.10 -2.25
N THR A 313 -31.40 3.83 -2.42
CA THR A 313 -32.69 3.61 -1.75
C THR A 313 -33.87 3.61 -2.71
N GLY A 314 -35.00 3.03 -2.30
CA GLY A 314 -36.22 3.06 -3.08
C GLY A 314 -36.28 1.93 -4.13
N THR A 315 -37.27 2.00 -5.01
CA THR A 315 -37.51 0.97 -6.03
C THR A 315 -36.47 0.99 -7.15
N VAL A 316 -36.16 -0.19 -7.69
CA VAL A 316 -35.45 -0.32 -8.96
C VAL A 316 -36.41 0.08 -10.09
N PRO A 317 -36.09 1.08 -10.94
CA PRO A 317 -37.00 1.52 -11.99
C PRO A 317 -37.33 0.43 -13.01
N SER A 318 -38.60 0.37 -13.44
CA SER A 318 -39.06 -0.48 -14.54
C SER A 318 -38.27 -0.26 -15.83
N ASP A 319 -37.75 0.95 -16.02
CA ASP A 319 -36.94 1.36 -17.16
C ASP A 319 -35.58 0.64 -17.24
N LEU A 320 -35.12 -0.04 -16.19
CA LEU A 320 -33.91 -0.87 -16.29
C LEU A 320 -34.17 -2.16 -17.08
N ASN A 321 -35.37 -2.74 -17.05
CA ASN A 321 -35.76 -3.87 -17.92
C ASN A 321 -35.56 -3.54 -19.42
N ASN A 322 -35.56 -2.25 -19.73
CA ASN A 322 -35.44 -1.67 -21.06
C ASN A 322 -33.98 -1.70 -21.59
N LEU A 323 -33.01 -2.27 -20.84
CA LEU A 323 -31.59 -2.41 -21.18
C LEU A 323 -31.29 -3.83 -21.70
N THR A 324 -31.65 -4.12 -22.95
CA THR A 324 -31.61 -5.50 -23.49
C THR A 324 -30.20 -6.09 -23.69
N ASN A 325 -29.17 -5.24 -23.76
CA ASN A 325 -27.77 -5.66 -24.01
C ASN A 325 -26.97 -5.98 -22.75
N ILE A 326 -27.54 -5.76 -21.56
CA ILE A 326 -26.85 -5.96 -20.29
C ILE A 326 -26.50 -7.45 -20.08
N ASN A 327 -25.23 -7.72 -19.75
CA ASN A 327 -24.70 -9.05 -19.44
C ASN A 327 -24.35 -9.20 -17.95
N GLU A 328 -23.98 -8.12 -17.26
CA GLU A 328 -23.77 -8.08 -15.82
C GLU A 328 -24.57 -6.95 -15.15
N LEU A 329 -25.41 -7.32 -14.17
CA LEU A 329 -26.17 -6.42 -13.32
C LEU A 329 -25.87 -6.71 -11.84
N ASN A 330 -25.11 -5.82 -11.18
CA ASN A 330 -24.87 -5.92 -9.74
C ASN A 330 -25.43 -4.70 -8.99
N LEU A 331 -26.42 -4.94 -8.13
CA LEU A 331 -27.10 -3.96 -7.29
C LEU A 331 -26.95 -4.28 -5.78
N ALA A 332 -26.14 -5.28 -5.44
CA ALA A 332 -26.06 -5.83 -4.09
C ALA A 332 -25.48 -4.86 -3.05
N ASN A 333 -25.75 -5.12 -1.77
CA ASN A 333 -25.25 -4.33 -0.64
C ASN A 333 -25.65 -2.84 -0.76
N ASN A 334 -26.96 -2.62 -0.82
CA ASN A 334 -27.62 -1.30 -0.91
C ASN A 334 -28.83 -1.27 0.05
N LYS A 335 -29.75 -0.31 -0.13
CA LYS A 335 -30.97 -0.13 0.67
C LYS A 335 -32.20 -0.04 -0.24
N LEU A 336 -32.19 -0.78 -1.36
CA LEU A 336 -33.28 -0.81 -2.33
C LEU A 336 -34.50 -1.50 -1.71
N THR A 337 -35.70 -1.05 -2.09
CA THR A 337 -36.98 -1.44 -1.46
C THR A 337 -38.07 -1.68 -2.49
N GLY A 338 -39.18 -2.30 -2.09
CA GLY A 338 -40.29 -2.61 -3.01
C GLY A 338 -40.10 -3.96 -3.69
N PRO A 339 -40.86 -4.28 -4.75
CA PRO A 339 -40.76 -5.58 -5.41
C PRO A 339 -39.39 -5.79 -6.08
N LEU A 340 -38.99 -7.06 -6.23
CA LEU A 340 -37.87 -7.42 -7.10
C LEU A 340 -38.07 -6.87 -8.52
N PRO A 341 -36.99 -6.43 -9.19
CA PRO A 341 -37.09 -5.90 -10.54
C PRO A 341 -37.57 -6.96 -11.54
N ASN A 342 -38.35 -6.52 -12.53
CA ASN A 342 -38.64 -7.31 -13.71
C ASN A 342 -37.42 -7.24 -14.66
N LEU A 343 -36.76 -8.37 -14.91
CA LEU A 343 -35.61 -8.48 -15.80
C LEU A 343 -35.92 -9.27 -17.10
N THR A 344 -37.20 -9.55 -17.39
CA THR A 344 -37.63 -10.45 -18.48
C THR A 344 -37.16 -10.09 -19.88
N GLN A 345 -36.82 -8.81 -20.14
CA GLN A 345 -36.34 -8.36 -21.46
C GLN A 345 -34.80 -8.27 -21.55
N MET A 346 -34.07 -8.56 -20.45
CA MET A 346 -32.61 -8.61 -20.44
C MET A 346 -32.11 -9.96 -20.99
N SER A 347 -32.39 -10.24 -22.27
CA SER A 347 -32.07 -11.53 -22.90
C SER A 347 -30.58 -11.90 -22.88
N SER A 348 -29.70 -10.91 -22.77
CA SER A 348 -28.24 -11.08 -22.71
C SER A 348 -27.69 -11.29 -21.29
N LEU A 349 -28.53 -11.21 -20.25
CA LEU A 349 -28.08 -11.23 -18.86
C LEU A 349 -27.45 -12.57 -18.48
N ASN A 350 -26.16 -12.54 -18.14
CA ASN A 350 -25.40 -13.69 -17.68
C ASN A 350 -25.26 -13.69 -16.15
N TYR A 351 -24.91 -12.55 -15.56
CA TYR A 351 -24.69 -12.40 -14.12
C TYR A 351 -25.69 -11.42 -13.51
N VAL A 352 -26.40 -11.85 -12.46
CA VAL A 352 -27.22 -10.96 -11.63
C VAL A 352 -26.98 -11.16 -10.15
N ASP A 353 -26.74 -10.05 -9.44
CA ASP A 353 -26.66 -10.02 -7.98
C ASP A 353 -27.50 -8.87 -7.41
N LEU A 354 -28.48 -9.23 -6.59
CA LEU A 354 -29.42 -8.30 -5.92
C LEU A 354 -29.31 -8.38 -4.38
N SER A 355 -28.34 -9.13 -3.86
CA SER A 355 -28.21 -9.54 -2.46
C SER A 355 -28.10 -8.39 -1.46
N ASN A 356 -28.48 -8.63 -0.20
CA ASN A 356 -28.35 -7.67 0.90
C ASN A 356 -28.97 -6.29 0.55
N ASN A 357 -30.28 -6.32 0.34
CA ASN A 357 -31.18 -5.19 0.08
C ASN A 357 -32.48 -5.38 0.91
N SER A 358 -33.43 -4.45 0.82
CA SER A 358 -34.69 -4.45 1.59
C SER A 358 -35.91 -4.61 0.69
N PHE A 359 -35.83 -5.52 -0.29
CA PHE A 359 -36.94 -5.86 -1.19
C PHE A 359 -38.11 -6.54 -0.44
N ASP A 360 -39.32 -6.34 -0.95
CA ASP A 360 -40.56 -6.93 -0.41
C ASP A 360 -40.53 -8.46 -0.50
N SER A 361 -41.17 -9.15 0.45
CA SER A 361 -41.27 -10.61 0.40
C SER A 361 -42.18 -11.08 -0.74
N SER A 362 -41.58 -11.70 -1.75
CA SER A 362 -42.26 -12.32 -2.89
C SER A 362 -41.84 -13.79 -3.08
N GLU A 363 -42.56 -14.49 -3.94
CA GLU A 363 -42.07 -15.70 -4.59
C GLU A 363 -41.06 -15.35 -5.70
N ALA A 364 -40.38 -16.36 -6.24
CA ALA A 364 -39.39 -16.21 -7.30
C ALA A 364 -40.03 -15.71 -8.62
N PRO A 365 -39.56 -14.58 -9.21
CA PRO A 365 -40.04 -14.10 -10.51
C PRO A 365 -39.82 -15.08 -11.66
N GLU A 366 -40.72 -15.09 -12.64
CA GLU A 366 -40.65 -15.95 -13.83
C GLU A 366 -39.29 -15.90 -14.56
N TRP A 367 -38.60 -14.76 -14.53
CA TRP A 367 -37.31 -14.59 -15.18
C TRP A 367 -36.21 -15.53 -14.63
N PHE A 368 -36.36 -16.07 -13.41
CA PHE A 368 -35.50 -17.14 -12.86
C PHE A 368 -35.45 -18.38 -13.76
N SER A 369 -36.55 -18.70 -14.47
CA SER A 369 -36.64 -19.91 -15.32
C SER A 369 -36.53 -19.60 -16.82
N ASN A 370 -36.60 -18.31 -17.20
CA ASN A 370 -36.76 -17.90 -18.60
C ASN A 370 -35.52 -17.26 -19.22
N LEU A 371 -34.59 -16.68 -18.43
CA LEU A 371 -33.37 -16.06 -18.95
C LEU A 371 -32.32 -17.10 -19.36
N GLN A 372 -32.38 -17.55 -20.62
CA GLN A 372 -31.55 -18.64 -21.15
C GLN A 372 -30.03 -18.38 -21.10
N SER A 373 -29.62 -17.11 -21.06
CA SER A 373 -28.21 -16.69 -21.00
C SER A 373 -27.61 -16.73 -19.59
N LEU A 374 -28.44 -16.91 -18.55
CA LEU A 374 -28.01 -16.72 -17.16
C LEU A 374 -26.99 -17.78 -16.73
N THR A 375 -25.79 -17.35 -16.37
CA THR A 375 -24.73 -18.17 -15.79
C THR A 375 -24.75 -18.13 -14.26
N THR A 376 -25.19 -17.01 -13.67
CA THR A 376 -25.11 -16.78 -12.23
C THR A 376 -26.31 -16.01 -11.72
N LEU A 377 -26.98 -16.58 -10.71
CA LEU A 377 -28.05 -15.94 -9.94
C LEU A 377 -27.64 -15.83 -8.47
N ILE A 378 -27.54 -14.60 -7.96
CA ILE A 378 -27.29 -14.32 -6.53
C ILE A 378 -28.40 -13.42 -5.97
N ILE A 379 -29.17 -13.93 -5.02
CA ILE A 379 -30.07 -13.14 -4.17
C ILE A 379 -29.96 -13.69 -2.75
N GLU A 380 -28.87 -13.39 -2.07
CA GLU A 380 -28.64 -13.76 -0.67
C GLU A 380 -29.13 -12.67 0.31
N PHE A 381 -29.43 -13.06 1.55
CA PHE A 381 -29.87 -12.15 2.63
C PHE A 381 -31.16 -11.37 2.26
N GLY A 382 -32.11 -12.05 1.61
CA GLY A 382 -33.38 -11.47 1.16
C GLY A 382 -34.59 -11.96 1.96
N SER A 383 -35.79 -11.78 1.38
CA SER A 383 -37.08 -12.20 1.97
C SER A 383 -37.92 -13.06 1.01
N MET A 384 -37.25 -13.75 0.08
CA MET A 384 -37.88 -14.64 -0.90
C MET A 384 -38.56 -15.83 -0.21
N ARG A 385 -39.75 -16.22 -0.65
CA ARG A 385 -40.55 -17.31 -0.05
C ARG A 385 -41.12 -18.28 -1.08
N GLY A 386 -41.78 -19.35 -0.60
CA GLY A 386 -42.31 -20.42 -1.44
C GLY A 386 -41.22 -21.40 -1.88
N SER A 387 -41.51 -22.25 -2.85
CA SER A 387 -40.52 -23.19 -3.39
C SER A 387 -39.52 -22.53 -4.34
N VAL A 388 -38.34 -23.13 -4.49
CA VAL A 388 -37.36 -22.71 -5.50
C VAL A 388 -37.81 -23.27 -6.87
N PRO A 389 -37.96 -22.46 -7.94
CA PRO A 389 -38.46 -22.96 -9.21
C PRO A 389 -37.48 -23.94 -9.88
N GLN A 390 -37.92 -25.18 -10.16
CA GLN A 390 -37.13 -26.19 -10.89
C GLN A 390 -36.45 -25.65 -12.16
N GLY A 391 -37.14 -24.74 -12.88
CA GLY A 391 -36.68 -24.19 -14.16
C GLY A 391 -35.31 -23.52 -14.11
N VAL A 392 -34.92 -22.89 -13.00
CA VAL A 392 -33.60 -22.22 -12.85
C VAL A 392 -32.44 -23.22 -13.02
N PHE A 393 -32.63 -24.47 -12.59
CA PHE A 393 -31.62 -25.53 -12.68
C PHE A 393 -31.53 -26.14 -14.08
N SER A 394 -32.54 -25.91 -14.94
CA SER A 394 -32.59 -26.41 -16.31
C SER A 394 -32.03 -25.44 -17.36
N LEU A 395 -31.67 -24.21 -16.95
CA LEU A 395 -31.11 -23.19 -17.82
C LEU A 395 -29.78 -23.64 -18.46
N PRO A 396 -29.57 -23.44 -19.78
CA PRO A 396 -28.49 -24.11 -20.50
C PRO A 396 -27.08 -23.61 -20.16
N GLN A 397 -26.95 -22.43 -19.56
CA GLN A 397 -25.67 -21.81 -19.20
C GLN A 397 -25.45 -21.65 -17.68
N ILE A 398 -26.39 -22.08 -16.83
CA ILE A 398 -26.34 -21.81 -15.38
C ILE A 398 -25.18 -22.56 -14.72
N GLN A 399 -24.34 -21.82 -13.98
CA GLN A 399 -23.13 -22.29 -13.30
C GLN A 399 -23.27 -22.18 -11.78
N GLN A 400 -23.89 -21.10 -11.28
CA GLN A 400 -24.09 -20.89 -9.84
C GLN A 400 -25.48 -20.31 -9.52
N VAL A 401 -26.14 -20.87 -8.50
CA VAL A 401 -27.39 -20.36 -7.91
C VAL A 401 -27.16 -20.17 -6.41
N LYS A 402 -27.28 -18.94 -5.91
CA LYS A 402 -27.04 -18.56 -4.51
C LYS A 402 -28.25 -17.82 -3.95
N LEU A 403 -29.01 -18.49 -3.10
CA LEU A 403 -30.27 -18.00 -2.51
C LEU A 403 -30.27 -18.16 -0.97
N LYS A 404 -29.08 -18.18 -0.37
CA LYS A 404 -28.81 -18.28 1.06
C LYS A 404 -29.47 -17.19 1.88
N LYS A 405 -29.95 -17.53 3.09
CA LYS A 405 -30.64 -16.60 4.01
C LYS A 405 -31.80 -15.86 3.33
N ASN A 406 -32.77 -16.64 2.84
CA ASN A 406 -34.11 -16.19 2.48
C ASN A 406 -35.13 -16.99 3.33
N ALA A 407 -36.39 -17.00 2.91
CA ALA A 407 -37.47 -17.78 3.51
C ALA A 407 -38.07 -18.82 2.54
N PHE A 408 -37.25 -19.35 1.59
CA PHE A 408 -37.70 -20.44 0.71
C PHE A 408 -38.12 -21.66 1.53
N SER A 409 -39.22 -22.30 1.15
CA SER A 409 -39.96 -23.26 1.98
C SER A 409 -40.31 -24.54 1.22
N ASP A 410 -41.07 -25.42 1.87
CA ASP A 410 -41.71 -26.60 1.27
C ASP A 410 -40.70 -27.61 0.73
N THR A 411 -40.99 -28.23 -0.43
CA THR A 411 -40.13 -29.19 -1.10
C THR A 411 -39.13 -28.50 -2.02
N PHE A 412 -37.84 -28.70 -1.78
CA PHE A 412 -36.81 -28.43 -2.77
C PHE A 412 -36.72 -29.58 -3.77
N ASP A 413 -36.81 -29.25 -5.06
CA ASP A 413 -36.70 -30.19 -6.16
C ASP A 413 -35.94 -29.52 -7.33
N MET A 414 -35.02 -30.26 -7.93
CA MET A 414 -34.25 -29.82 -9.11
C MET A 414 -34.89 -30.24 -10.44
N GLY A 415 -35.87 -31.15 -10.42
CA GLY A 415 -36.50 -31.73 -11.59
C GLY A 415 -35.61 -32.72 -12.36
N ASP A 416 -36.18 -33.32 -13.42
CA ASP A 416 -35.52 -34.36 -14.22
C ASP A 416 -34.33 -33.87 -15.07
N LYS A 417 -34.23 -32.56 -15.30
CA LYS A 417 -33.31 -31.93 -16.26
C LYS A 417 -32.50 -30.82 -15.62
N VAL A 418 -31.42 -31.21 -14.94
CA VAL A 418 -30.43 -30.29 -14.40
C VAL A 418 -29.33 -30.01 -15.43
N SER A 419 -28.88 -28.77 -15.52
CA SER A 419 -27.84 -28.31 -16.44
C SER A 419 -26.47 -28.90 -16.12
N GLU A 420 -25.75 -29.35 -17.14
CA GLU A 420 -24.39 -29.90 -17.01
C GLU A 420 -23.36 -28.83 -16.59
N GLN A 421 -23.69 -27.54 -16.79
CA GLN A 421 -22.85 -26.42 -16.35
C GLN A 421 -22.98 -26.08 -14.86
N LEU A 422 -24.01 -26.57 -14.15
CA LEU A 422 -24.33 -26.14 -12.79
C LEU A 422 -23.34 -26.72 -11.77
N GLN A 423 -22.47 -25.89 -11.20
CA GLN A 423 -21.44 -26.32 -10.24
C GLN A 423 -21.83 -26.10 -8.77
N LEU A 424 -22.59 -25.04 -8.48
CA LEU A 424 -22.91 -24.63 -7.11
C LEU A 424 -24.39 -24.24 -6.97
N VAL A 425 -25.04 -24.81 -5.95
CA VAL A 425 -26.36 -24.41 -5.45
C VAL A 425 -26.24 -24.16 -3.94
N ASP A 426 -26.24 -22.89 -3.52
CA ASP A 426 -26.24 -22.49 -2.11
C ASP A 426 -27.66 -22.04 -1.68
N LEU A 427 -28.28 -22.84 -0.81
CA LEU A 427 -29.61 -22.60 -0.24
C LEU A 427 -29.56 -22.53 1.30
N GLN A 428 -28.37 -22.32 1.88
CA GLN A 428 -28.17 -22.39 3.33
C GLN A 428 -29.07 -21.42 4.10
N ASN A 429 -29.54 -21.84 5.28
CA ASN A 429 -30.40 -21.05 6.17
C ASN A 429 -31.68 -20.54 5.49
N ASN A 430 -32.42 -21.43 4.83
CA ASN A 430 -33.79 -21.23 4.39
C ASN A 430 -34.74 -22.09 5.26
N ASN A 431 -36.02 -22.20 4.88
CA ASN A 431 -37.06 -22.95 5.59
C ASN A 431 -37.50 -24.23 4.83
N ILE A 432 -36.62 -24.82 4.02
CA ILE A 432 -36.91 -26.01 3.20
C ILE A 432 -37.14 -27.23 4.10
N SER A 433 -38.29 -27.88 3.99
CA SER A 433 -38.70 -29.01 4.85
C SER A 433 -38.61 -30.38 4.19
N HIS A 434 -38.67 -30.44 2.85
CA HIS A 434 -38.57 -31.67 2.07
C HIS A 434 -37.60 -31.52 0.89
N PHE A 435 -37.15 -32.65 0.35
CA PHE A 435 -36.09 -32.69 -0.64
C PHE A 435 -36.30 -33.84 -1.63
N THR A 436 -36.21 -33.52 -2.92
CA THR A 436 -36.17 -34.48 -4.03
C THR A 436 -34.90 -34.22 -4.85
N LEU A 437 -33.94 -35.15 -4.81
CA LEU A 437 -32.77 -35.06 -5.67
C LEU A 437 -33.13 -35.55 -7.08
N GLY A 438 -33.08 -34.64 -8.06
CA GLY A 438 -33.01 -35.03 -9.47
C GLY A 438 -31.77 -35.91 -9.67
N SER A 439 -31.99 -37.17 -10.07
CA SER A 439 -31.09 -38.33 -9.88
C SER A 439 -29.74 -38.31 -10.64
N ARG A 440 -29.33 -37.13 -11.15
CA ARG A 440 -28.13 -36.90 -11.95
C ARG A 440 -27.25 -35.75 -11.45
N TYR A 441 -27.66 -34.98 -10.45
CA TYR A 441 -26.83 -33.88 -9.93
C TYR A 441 -25.74 -34.39 -8.98
N THR A 442 -24.47 -34.08 -9.30
CA THR A 442 -23.27 -34.59 -8.61
C THR A 442 -22.29 -33.50 -8.16
N LYS A 443 -22.69 -32.23 -8.26
CA LYS A 443 -21.88 -31.05 -7.91
C LYS A 443 -22.29 -30.46 -6.55
N THR A 444 -21.78 -29.29 -6.19
CA THR A 444 -21.90 -28.73 -4.84
C THR A 444 -23.30 -28.19 -4.55
N LEU A 445 -24.05 -28.89 -3.70
CA LEU A 445 -25.31 -28.41 -3.12
C LEU A 445 -25.12 -28.19 -1.61
N MET A 446 -25.56 -27.03 -1.10
CA MET A 446 -25.47 -26.65 0.31
C MET A 446 -26.86 -26.34 0.89
N LEU A 447 -27.33 -27.19 1.80
CA LEU A 447 -28.64 -27.09 2.48
C LEU A 447 -28.52 -26.77 3.99
N ILE A 448 -27.30 -26.61 4.51
CA ILE A 448 -27.01 -26.36 5.94
C ILE A 448 -27.94 -25.29 6.53
N GLY A 449 -28.54 -25.57 7.69
CA GLY A 449 -29.44 -24.64 8.39
C GLY A 449 -30.90 -24.65 7.90
N ASN A 450 -31.27 -25.53 6.96
CA ASN A 450 -32.68 -25.79 6.61
C ASN A 450 -33.28 -26.88 7.52
N PRO A 451 -34.60 -26.85 7.79
CA PRO A 451 -35.31 -27.89 8.53
C PRO A 451 -35.04 -29.32 8.03
N VAL A 452 -34.98 -29.53 6.70
CA VAL A 452 -34.72 -30.85 6.08
C VAL A 452 -33.43 -31.52 6.56
N CYS A 453 -32.40 -30.75 6.93
CA CYS A 453 -31.15 -31.27 7.49
C CYS A 453 -31.25 -31.75 8.95
N SER A 454 -32.42 -31.59 9.58
CA SER A 454 -32.70 -32.03 10.95
C SER A 454 -33.90 -32.98 11.05
N THR A 455 -34.83 -32.94 10.10
CA THR A 455 -36.02 -33.79 10.07
C THR A 455 -35.79 -35.12 9.33
N ASP A 456 -34.96 -35.14 8.29
CA ASP A 456 -34.64 -36.35 7.54
C ASP A 456 -33.29 -36.93 7.97
N VAL A 457 -33.34 -38.06 8.68
CA VAL A 457 -32.18 -38.79 9.23
C VAL A 457 -31.28 -39.35 8.12
N THR A 458 -31.80 -39.56 6.91
CA THR A 458 -30.99 -40.02 5.76
C THR A 458 -30.21 -38.86 5.15
N LEU A 459 -30.81 -37.67 5.07
CA LEU A 459 -30.18 -36.47 4.50
C LEU A 459 -29.25 -35.75 5.47
N SER A 460 -29.52 -35.74 6.76
CA SER A 460 -28.68 -35.11 7.79
C SER A 460 -27.24 -35.64 7.80
N ASN A 461 -27.05 -36.89 7.38
CA ASN A 461 -25.74 -37.56 7.28
C ASN A 461 -25.06 -37.38 5.90
N THR A 462 -25.69 -36.69 4.94
CA THR A 462 -25.11 -36.40 3.63
C THR A 462 -24.27 -35.12 3.65
N ASN A 463 -23.32 -35.03 2.71
CA ASN A 463 -22.49 -33.85 2.49
C ASN A 463 -23.33 -32.56 2.30
N TYR A 464 -24.56 -32.65 1.76
CA TYR A 464 -25.41 -31.47 1.52
C TYR A 464 -25.77 -30.71 2.80
N CYS A 465 -25.82 -31.41 3.94
CA CYS A 465 -26.16 -30.85 5.25
C CYS A 465 -24.93 -30.60 6.14
N GLN A 466 -23.71 -30.80 5.60
CA GLN A 466 -22.43 -30.63 6.28
C GLN A 466 -21.60 -29.54 5.61
N VAL A 467 -20.61 -28.99 6.31
CA VAL A 467 -19.72 -27.94 5.76
C VAL A 467 -18.85 -28.55 4.66
N GLN A 468 -19.06 -28.11 3.41
CA GLN A 468 -18.29 -28.55 2.25
C GLN A 468 -17.22 -27.52 1.86
N ASP A 469 -16.04 -27.66 2.44
CA ASP A 469 -14.83 -27.03 1.90
C ASP A 469 -14.29 -27.87 0.73
N GLN A 470 -14.89 -27.72 -0.45
CA GLN A 470 -14.32 -28.21 -1.71
C GLN A 470 -13.68 -27.09 -2.52
N PRO A 471 -12.37 -26.84 -2.36
CA PRO A 471 -11.63 -25.97 -3.26
C PRO A 471 -11.52 -26.64 -4.63
N VAL A 472 -12.46 -26.33 -5.53
CA VAL A 472 -12.34 -26.63 -6.97
C VAL A 472 -11.03 -26.02 -7.44
N LYS A 473 -10.10 -26.85 -7.92
CA LYS A 473 -8.79 -26.36 -8.36
C LYS A 473 -8.99 -25.41 -9.54
N PRO A 474 -8.62 -24.11 -9.41
CA PRO A 474 -8.78 -23.15 -10.49
C PRO A 474 -7.82 -23.45 -11.64
N TYR A 475 -8.08 -22.86 -12.80
CA TYR A 475 -7.24 -23.01 -13.98
C TYR A 475 -5.79 -22.56 -13.73
N SER A 476 -4.85 -23.30 -14.32
CA SER A 476 -3.44 -22.96 -14.38
C SER A 476 -2.90 -23.46 -15.72
N THR A 477 -2.15 -22.63 -16.44
CA THR A 477 -1.48 -23.07 -17.68
C THR A 477 -0.61 -24.28 -17.39
N SER A 478 -0.81 -25.35 -18.16
CA SER A 478 -0.13 -26.63 -17.91
C SER A 478 1.27 -26.63 -18.48
N LEU A 479 2.27 -26.82 -17.62
CA LEU A 479 3.67 -27.07 -17.99
C LEU A 479 4.00 -28.58 -18.09
N ALA A 480 3.00 -29.46 -18.03
CA ALA A 480 3.19 -30.92 -17.96
C ALA A 480 3.88 -31.53 -19.20
N SER A 481 3.82 -30.84 -20.34
CA SER A 481 4.54 -31.18 -21.58
C SER A 481 6.06 -31.02 -21.47
N CYS A 482 6.57 -30.24 -20.51
CA CYS A 482 7.95 -29.76 -20.51
C CYS A 482 8.97 -30.65 -19.78
N LEU A 483 8.56 -31.84 -19.33
CA LEU A 483 9.37 -32.78 -18.54
C LEU A 483 9.93 -32.11 -17.25
N SER A 484 10.90 -32.75 -16.60
CA SER A 484 11.54 -32.25 -15.38
C SER A 484 12.61 -31.17 -15.66
N LYS A 485 12.30 -30.19 -16.51
CA LYS A 485 13.22 -29.10 -16.87
C LYS A 485 13.13 -27.97 -15.85
N SER A 486 14.19 -27.77 -15.07
CA SER A 486 14.35 -26.63 -14.16
C SER A 486 15.13 -25.49 -14.82
N CYS A 487 14.67 -24.26 -14.64
CA CYS A 487 15.39 -23.05 -15.03
C CYS A 487 16.26 -22.50 -13.88
N SER A 488 17.02 -21.43 -14.10
CA SER A 488 17.72 -20.71 -13.02
C SER A 488 16.74 -20.13 -12.00
N PRO A 489 17.16 -19.80 -10.76
CA PRO A 489 16.25 -19.32 -9.70
C PRO A 489 15.41 -18.08 -10.05
N ASP A 490 15.94 -17.21 -10.91
CA ASP A 490 15.31 -15.97 -11.35
C ASP A 490 14.58 -16.09 -12.71
N GLU A 491 14.70 -17.25 -13.37
CA GLU A 491 14.04 -17.58 -14.64
C GLU A 491 12.74 -18.35 -14.40
N LYS A 492 11.81 -18.27 -15.36
CA LYS A 492 10.59 -19.09 -15.38
C LYS A 492 10.52 -19.93 -16.65
N LEU A 493 9.94 -21.12 -16.50
CA LEU A 493 9.70 -22.05 -17.59
C LEU A 493 8.43 -21.63 -18.34
N SER A 494 8.57 -21.35 -19.64
CA SER A 494 7.45 -21.04 -20.51
C SER A 494 6.63 -22.30 -20.86
N PRO A 495 5.36 -22.16 -21.30
CA PRO A 495 4.58 -23.28 -21.85
C PRO A 495 5.20 -23.91 -23.11
N ARG A 496 6.13 -23.20 -23.78
CA ARG A 496 6.98 -23.68 -24.88
C ARG A 496 8.22 -24.46 -24.38
N CYS A 497 8.37 -24.62 -23.07
CA CYS A 497 9.45 -25.34 -22.41
C CYS A 497 10.83 -24.66 -22.53
N GLU A 498 10.84 -23.35 -22.70
CA GLU A 498 12.03 -22.49 -22.73
C GLU A 498 12.18 -21.76 -21.39
N CYS A 499 13.41 -21.44 -20.98
CA CYS A 499 13.68 -20.69 -19.76
C CYS A 499 13.95 -19.23 -20.12
N ALA A 500 13.22 -18.30 -19.50
CA ALA A 500 13.31 -16.87 -19.79
C ALA A 500 12.82 -16.04 -18.59
N TYR A 501 12.99 -14.73 -18.68
CA TYR A 501 12.54 -13.73 -17.71
C TYR A 501 11.23 -13.11 -18.24
N PRO A 502 10.04 -13.58 -17.80
CA PRO A 502 8.77 -13.09 -18.31
C PRO A 502 8.44 -11.68 -17.85
N PHE A 503 7.68 -10.94 -18.66
CA PHE A 503 6.99 -9.73 -18.21
C PHE A 503 5.73 -10.14 -17.45
N GLU A 504 5.71 -9.88 -16.14
CA GLU A 504 4.68 -10.38 -15.24
C GLU A 504 3.79 -9.27 -14.70
N GLY A 505 2.62 -9.65 -14.18
CA GLY A 505 1.78 -8.78 -13.37
C GLY A 505 0.51 -9.48 -12.89
N THR A 506 -0.39 -8.70 -12.31
CA THR A 506 -1.73 -9.17 -11.92
C THR A 506 -2.77 -8.57 -12.86
N LEU A 507 -3.57 -9.43 -13.47
CA LEU A 507 -4.67 -9.07 -14.37
C LEU A 507 -5.99 -9.13 -13.57
N TYR A 508 -6.77 -8.05 -13.64
CA TYR A 508 -8.02 -7.89 -12.91
C TYR A 508 -9.16 -7.60 -13.89
N PHE A 509 -10.21 -8.43 -13.86
CA PHE A 509 -11.43 -8.28 -14.64
C PHE A 509 -12.58 -7.84 -13.72
N ARG A 510 -13.18 -6.68 -13.99
CA ARG A 510 -14.12 -6.00 -13.08
C ARG A 510 -15.57 -6.49 -13.20
N ALA A 511 -15.91 -7.17 -14.30
CA ALA A 511 -17.25 -7.68 -14.58
C ALA A 511 -17.22 -8.86 -15.58
N PRO A 512 -16.80 -10.08 -15.17
CA PRO A 512 -16.80 -11.26 -16.01
C PRO A 512 -18.15 -12.02 -15.93
N SER A 513 -18.68 -12.40 -17.08
CA SER A 513 -20.02 -12.98 -17.23
C SER A 513 -20.14 -14.46 -16.83
N PHE A 514 -19.11 -15.03 -16.20
CA PHE A 514 -19.01 -16.45 -15.82
C PHE A 514 -18.42 -16.60 -14.41
N ARG A 515 -18.62 -17.77 -13.79
CA ARG A 515 -18.11 -18.06 -12.42
C ARG A 515 -17.44 -19.42 -12.24
N GLU A 516 -17.39 -20.26 -13.28
CA GLU A 516 -16.53 -21.45 -13.32
C GLU A 516 -15.06 -21.04 -13.56
N LEU A 517 -14.18 -21.39 -12.61
CA LEU A 517 -12.74 -21.07 -12.64
C LEU A 517 -11.87 -22.19 -13.22
N SER A 518 -12.42 -23.39 -13.46
CA SER A 518 -11.71 -24.56 -13.99
C SER A 518 -11.91 -24.79 -15.49
N ASN A 519 -12.68 -23.93 -16.19
CA ASN A 519 -12.99 -24.06 -17.61
C ASN A 519 -11.76 -23.83 -18.50
N VAL A 520 -11.06 -24.93 -18.85
CA VAL A 520 -9.85 -24.95 -19.68
C VAL A 520 -10.02 -24.20 -21.00
N THR A 521 -11.15 -24.39 -21.70
CA THR A 521 -11.40 -23.77 -23.00
C THR A 521 -11.50 -22.25 -22.89
N LEU A 522 -12.11 -21.74 -21.82
CA LEU A 522 -12.32 -20.31 -21.59
C LEU A 522 -11.01 -19.58 -21.27
N PHE A 523 -10.21 -20.10 -20.34
CA PHE A 523 -8.91 -19.49 -20.03
C PHE A 523 -7.90 -19.65 -21.18
N HIS A 524 -7.93 -20.78 -21.91
CA HIS A 524 -7.10 -20.92 -23.11
C HIS A 524 -7.52 -19.96 -24.24
N SER A 525 -8.80 -19.57 -24.33
CA SER A 525 -9.25 -18.49 -25.23
C SER A 525 -8.65 -17.13 -24.85
N LEU A 526 -8.51 -16.84 -23.55
CA LEU A 526 -7.82 -15.65 -23.07
C LEU A 526 -6.32 -15.69 -23.38
N GLU A 527 -5.63 -16.82 -23.15
CA GLU A 527 -4.22 -17.01 -23.54
C GLU A 527 -4.01 -16.79 -25.06
N MET A 528 -4.83 -17.45 -25.88
CA MET A 528 -4.81 -17.31 -27.35
C MET A 528 -5.06 -15.87 -27.80
N SER A 529 -5.98 -15.16 -27.13
CA SER A 529 -6.23 -13.75 -27.40
C SER A 529 -5.02 -12.90 -27.05
N LEU A 530 -4.42 -13.11 -25.86
CA LEU A 530 -3.26 -12.36 -25.38
C LEU A 530 -2.08 -12.45 -26.35
N TRP A 531 -1.57 -13.66 -26.69
CA TRP A 531 -0.41 -13.74 -27.59
C TRP A 531 -0.73 -13.23 -29.00
N LYS A 532 -1.94 -13.47 -29.52
CA LYS A 532 -2.35 -13.06 -30.87
C LYS A 532 -2.59 -11.55 -31.01
N LYS A 533 -2.87 -10.84 -29.92
CA LYS A 533 -3.16 -9.40 -29.91
C LYS A 533 -2.03 -8.54 -29.37
N LEU A 534 -1.08 -9.14 -28.65
CA LEU A 534 0.15 -8.49 -28.17
C LEU A 534 1.36 -8.84 -29.05
N ASP A 535 1.15 -9.44 -30.23
CA ASP A 535 2.19 -9.85 -31.19
C ASP A 535 3.31 -10.70 -30.56
N LEU A 536 2.92 -11.72 -29.80
CA LEU A 536 3.82 -12.69 -29.15
C LEU A 536 3.71 -14.07 -29.83
N THR A 537 4.73 -14.92 -29.67
CA THR A 537 4.69 -16.29 -30.23
C THR A 537 3.59 -17.14 -29.59
N PRO A 538 2.99 -18.11 -30.30
CA PRO A 538 2.03 -19.04 -29.70
C PRO A 538 2.63 -19.81 -28.51
N GLY A 539 1.91 -19.90 -27.40
CA GLY A 539 2.39 -20.52 -26.16
C GLY A 539 3.31 -19.64 -25.29
N SER A 540 3.41 -18.34 -25.58
CA SER A 540 4.19 -17.36 -24.79
C SER A 540 3.44 -16.77 -23.58
N VAL A 541 2.27 -17.30 -23.21
CA VAL A 541 1.41 -16.74 -22.15
C VAL A 541 1.16 -17.82 -21.10
N SER A 542 1.34 -17.47 -19.82
CA SER A 542 0.93 -18.30 -18.69
C SER A 542 -0.01 -17.50 -17.78
N ILE A 543 -1.12 -18.13 -17.42
CA ILE A 543 -2.14 -17.65 -16.48
C ILE A 543 -2.13 -18.59 -15.28
N GLN A 544 -2.05 -18.02 -14.07
CA GLN A 544 -1.96 -18.79 -12.83
C GLN A 544 -2.89 -18.21 -11.77
N ASN A 545 -3.44 -19.09 -10.92
CA ASN A 545 -4.22 -18.74 -9.74
C ASN A 545 -5.37 -17.72 -10.00
N PRO A 546 -6.31 -17.98 -10.94
CA PRO A 546 -7.50 -17.16 -11.10
C PRO A 546 -8.48 -17.39 -9.94
N PHE A 547 -8.93 -16.31 -9.30
CA PHE A 547 -9.92 -16.32 -8.23
C PHE A 547 -10.77 -15.04 -8.22
N PHE A 548 -11.94 -15.09 -7.58
CA PHE A 548 -12.76 -13.90 -7.31
C PHE A 548 -12.35 -13.28 -5.98
N ASN A 549 -12.01 -11.98 -6.00
CA ASN A 549 -11.60 -11.25 -4.79
C ASN A 549 -12.80 -10.60 -4.06
N VAL A 550 -12.52 -9.92 -2.94
CA VAL A 550 -13.56 -9.28 -2.08
C VAL A 550 -14.38 -8.19 -2.77
N ASP A 551 -13.89 -7.63 -3.87
CA ASP A 551 -14.61 -6.66 -4.70
C ASP A 551 -15.50 -7.34 -5.75
N ASP A 552 -15.51 -8.67 -5.77
CA ASP A 552 -16.17 -9.48 -6.79
C ASP A 552 -15.58 -9.25 -8.20
N TYR A 553 -14.25 -9.03 -8.27
CA TYR A 553 -13.48 -8.97 -9.52
C TYR A 553 -12.68 -10.27 -9.68
N LEU A 554 -12.56 -10.78 -10.91
CA LEU A 554 -11.72 -11.92 -11.23
C LEU A 554 -10.26 -11.47 -11.35
N GLN A 555 -9.43 -11.95 -10.43
CA GLN A 555 -8.01 -11.64 -10.32
C GLN A 555 -7.18 -12.87 -10.68
N MET A 556 -6.13 -12.70 -11.50
CA MET A 556 -5.19 -13.77 -11.86
C MET A 556 -3.77 -13.24 -12.07
N GLN A 557 -2.78 -14.12 -11.92
CA GLN A 557 -1.39 -13.82 -12.28
C GLN A 557 -1.18 -14.06 -13.77
N LEU A 558 -0.54 -13.10 -14.44
CA LEU A 558 -0.19 -13.16 -15.86
C LEU A 558 1.33 -13.11 -16.01
N ALA A 559 1.89 -14.02 -16.80
CA ALA A 559 3.28 -14.00 -17.24
C ALA A 559 3.34 -14.11 -18.77
N LEU A 560 3.95 -13.11 -19.40
CA LEU A 560 4.23 -13.05 -20.84
C LEU A 560 5.70 -13.37 -21.08
N PHE A 561 6.02 -14.26 -22.01
CA PHE A 561 7.38 -14.71 -22.29
C PHE A 561 7.90 -14.09 -23.61
N PRO A 562 9.21 -13.77 -23.70
CA PRO A 562 9.79 -13.22 -24.92
C PRO A 562 9.69 -14.20 -26.11
N SER A 563 9.54 -13.64 -27.31
CA SER A 563 9.45 -14.41 -28.56
C SER A 563 10.79 -15.05 -28.96
N ASP A 564 11.89 -14.35 -28.70
CA ASP A 564 13.26 -14.75 -29.02
C ASP A 564 14.20 -14.36 -27.85
N GLY A 565 15.03 -15.31 -27.38
CA GLY A 565 16.00 -15.08 -26.31
C GLY A 565 15.43 -15.14 -24.88
N GLU A 566 16.28 -14.81 -23.90
CA GLU A 566 15.96 -14.90 -22.47
C GLU A 566 15.15 -13.70 -21.93
N TYR A 567 15.22 -12.54 -22.60
CA TYR A 567 14.65 -11.27 -22.13
C TYR A 567 13.93 -10.53 -23.26
N PHE A 568 12.84 -9.83 -22.93
CA PHE A 568 12.27 -8.80 -23.79
C PHE A 568 13.23 -7.61 -23.94
N ASN A 569 13.18 -6.96 -25.10
CA ASN A 569 13.84 -5.66 -25.26
C ASN A 569 12.95 -4.54 -24.68
N ARG A 570 13.50 -3.32 -24.52
CA ARG A 570 12.79 -2.20 -23.89
C ARG A 570 11.58 -1.72 -24.71
N SER A 571 11.67 -1.75 -26.04
CA SER A 571 10.55 -1.43 -26.93
C SER A 571 9.40 -2.44 -26.82
N ASP A 572 9.68 -3.73 -26.59
CA ASP A 572 8.62 -4.73 -26.37
C ASP A 572 7.85 -4.43 -25.07
N ILE A 573 8.55 -4.20 -23.96
CA ILE A 573 7.93 -3.87 -22.67
C ILE A 573 7.14 -2.57 -22.77
N GLN A 574 7.68 -1.54 -23.43
CA GLN A 574 6.97 -0.28 -23.65
C GLN A 574 5.72 -0.44 -24.55
N ARG A 575 5.78 -1.30 -25.57
CA ARG A 575 4.64 -1.61 -26.45
C ARG A 575 3.56 -2.40 -25.70
N ILE A 576 3.93 -3.53 -25.10
CA ILE A 576 3.01 -4.44 -24.39
C ILE A 576 2.37 -3.73 -23.18
N GLY A 577 3.17 -2.98 -22.42
CA GLY A 577 2.69 -2.15 -21.31
C GLY A 577 1.67 -1.10 -21.77
N PHE A 578 1.97 -0.40 -22.87
CA PHE A 578 1.05 0.58 -23.48
C PHE A 578 -0.23 -0.07 -24.04
N ASP A 579 -0.14 -1.24 -24.67
CA ASP A 579 -1.30 -1.93 -25.25
C ASP A 579 -2.29 -2.43 -24.16
N LEU A 580 -1.76 -2.76 -22.98
CA LEU A 580 -2.56 -3.12 -21.79
C LEU A 580 -3.06 -1.88 -21.02
N SER A 581 -2.25 -0.82 -20.88
CA SER A 581 -2.62 0.42 -20.16
C SER A 581 -3.66 1.24 -20.93
N ASN A 582 -3.47 1.41 -22.25
CA ASN A 582 -4.34 2.15 -23.17
C ASN A 582 -5.51 1.31 -23.69
N GLN A 583 -5.66 0.07 -23.20
CA GLN A 583 -6.78 -0.81 -23.54
C GLN A 583 -6.96 -1.03 -25.05
N THR A 584 -5.86 -1.08 -25.82
CA THR A 584 -5.89 -1.46 -27.24
C THR A 584 -6.09 -2.98 -27.37
N TYR A 585 -5.47 -3.74 -26.45
CA TYR A 585 -5.86 -5.11 -26.18
C TYR A 585 -7.32 -5.16 -25.70
N LYS A 586 -8.11 -6.08 -26.26
CA LYS A 586 -9.45 -6.43 -25.79
C LYS A 586 -9.51 -7.93 -25.51
N PRO A 587 -9.93 -8.36 -24.31
CA PRO A 587 -10.09 -9.78 -23.97
C PRO A 587 -11.29 -10.39 -24.72
N PRO A 588 -11.49 -11.73 -24.63
CA PRO A 588 -12.77 -12.33 -24.97
C PRO A 588 -13.92 -11.66 -24.18
N PRO A 589 -15.10 -11.40 -24.78
CA PRO A 589 -16.16 -10.59 -24.16
C PRO A 589 -16.60 -11.06 -22.78
N GLU A 590 -16.50 -12.38 -22.52
CA GLU A 590 -16.91 -13.04 -21.29
C GLU A 590 -16.12 -12.58 -20.06
N PHE A 591 -14.94 -11.97 -20.27
CA PHE A 591 -14.13 -11.41 -19.19
C PHE A 591 -14.41 -9.93 -18.89
N GLY A 592 -15.12 -9.21 -19.77
CA GLY A 592 -15.50 -7.81 -19.56
C GLY A 592 -14.31 -6.82 -19.44
N PRO A 593 -14.51 -5.65 -18.80
CA PRO A 593 -13.47 -4.65 -18.60
C PRO A 593 -12.35 -5.13 -17.68
N PHE A 594 -11.11 -4.84 -18.06
CA PHE A 594 -9.92 -5.24 -17.32
C PHE A 594 -9.01 -4.06 -16.95
N TYR A 595 -8.12 -4.29 -15.99
CA TYR A 595 -6.88 -3.53 -15.83
C TYR A 595 -5.75 -4.47 -15.42
N PHE A 596 -4.52 -4.10 -15.75
CA PHE A 596 -3.32 -4.90 -15.50
C PHE A 596 -2.35 -4.10 -14.62
N ILE A 597 -1.90 -4.66 -13.50
CA ILE A 597 -0.83 -4.09 -12.68
C ILE A 597 0.44 -4.90 -12.95
N ALA A 598 1.37 -4.31 -13.69
CA ALA A 598 2.65 -4.93 -14.00
C ALA A 598 3.60 -5.02 -12.80
N SER A 599 4.43 -6.06 -12.78
CA SER A 599 5.65 -6.12 -11.99
C SER A 599 6.78 -5.34 -12.70
N PRO A 600 7.75 -4.74 -11.97
CA PRO A 600 8.93 -4.14 -12.58
C PRO A 600 9.74 -5.16 -13.39
N TYR A 601 10.14 -4.80 -14.61
CA TYR A 601 10.88 -5.70 -15.51
C TYR A 601 12.40 -5.51 -15.42
N GLY A 602 13.13 -6.62 -15.27
CA GLY A 602 14.59 -6.64 -15.29
C GLY A 602 15.15 -6.84 -16.70
N PHE A 603 16.02 -5.96 -17.16
CA PHE A 603 16.65 -6.05 -18.48
C PHE A 603 18.06 -6.65 -18.41
N ALA A 604 18.45 -7.41 -19.44
CA ALA A 604 19.75 -8.05 -19.55
C ALA A 604 20.92 -7.07 -19.39
N GLY A 605 21.99 -7.51 -18.73
CA GLY A 605 23.24 -6.76 -18.58
C GLY A 605 23.39 -5.98 -17.26
N THR A 606 22.38 -5.94 -16.40
CA THR A 606 22.43 -5.26 -15.09
C THR A 606 23.30 -5.96 -14.04
N THR A 607 23.79 -7.19 -14.28
CA THR A 607 24.43 -8.06 -13.29
C THR A 607 25.71 -8.79 -13.76
N LYS A 608 26.77 -8.06 -14.12
CA LYS A 608 28.15 -8.63 -14.20
C LYS A 608 29.20 -7.72 -13.56
N GLY A 609 29.50 -7.97 -12.29
CA GLY A 609 30.60 -7.31 -11.58
C GLY A 609 31.98 -7.79 -12.05
N THR A 610 32.91 -6.87 -12.28
CA THR A 610 34.28 -7.16 -12.72
C THR A 610 35.26 -7.34 -11.56
N SER A 611 36.21 -8.27 -11.71
CA SER A 611 37.30 -8.49 -10.75
C SER A 611 38.59 -7.77 -11.16
N ILE A 612 39.37 -7.31 -10.18
CA ILE A 612 40.59 -6.51 -10.37
C ILE A 612 41.83 -7.38 -10.10
N SER A 613 42.90 -7.17 -10.88
CA SER A 613 44.08 -8.05 -10.84
C SER A 613 45.10 -7.72 -9.73
N PRO A 614 45.90 -8.70 -9.26
CA PRO A 614 46.78 -8.53 -8.10
C PRO A 614 47.87 -7.45 -8.24
N GLY A 615 48.33 -7.14 -9.47
CA GLY A 615 49.43 -6.21 -9.70
C GLY A 615 49.13 -4.78 -9.23
N VAL A 616 47.87 -4.35 -9.31
CA VAL A 616 47.44 -3.02 -8.85
C VAL A 616 47.57 -2.87 -7.33
N ILE A 617 47.32 -3.96 -6.58
CA ILE A 617 47.34 -3.97 -5.11
C ILE A 617 48.75 -3.68 -4.57
N ILE A 618 49.78 -4.23 -5.24
CA ILE A 618 51.18 -4.07 -4.83
C ILE A 618 51.66 -2.63 -5.03
N GLY A 619 51.26 -1.97 -6.13
CA GLY A 619 51.61 -0.57 -6.41
C GLY A 619 51.02 0.40 -5.38
N VAL A 620 49.76 0.20 -4.99
CA VAL A 620 49.07 1.04 -3.99
C VAL A 620 49.74 0.95 -2.62
N ALA A 621 50.17 -0.25 -2.19
CA ALA A 621 50.79 -0.45 -0.88
C ALA A 621 52.07 0.38 -0.69
N ILE A 622 52.91 0.49 -1.72
CA ILE A 622 54.18 1.25 -1.68
C ILE A 622 53.90 2.76 -1.61
N GLY A 623 52.92 3.26 -2.38
CA GLY A 623 52.54 4.68 -2.36
C GLY A 623 52.02 5.15 -1.00
N CYS A 624 51.21 4.32 -0.32
CA CYS A 624 50.68 4.65 1.01
C CYS A 624 51.77 4.82 2.08
N ALA A 625 52.87 4.06 2.02
CA ALA A 625 53.93 4.11 3.02
C ALA A 625 54.64 5.49 3.09
N PHE A 626 54.96 6.08 1.94
CA PHE A 626 55.56 7.42 1.88
C PHE A 626 54.60 8.52 2.33
N LEU A 627 53.30 8.37 2.04
CA LEU A 627 52.26 9.33 2.39
C LEU A 627 52.06 9.43 3.91
N VAL A 628 52.10 8.28 4.62
CA VAL A 628 52.03 8.23 6.09
C VAL A 628 53.20 8.98 6.74
N LEU A 629 54.43 8.81 6.23
CA LEU A 629 55.62 9.50 6.77
C LEU A 629 55.52 11.03 6.62
N GLY A 630 54.96 11.53 5.51
CA GLY A 630 54.71 12.96 5.32
C GLY A 630 53.69 13.53 6.32
N LEU A 631 52.59 12.81 6.58
CA LEU A 631 51.53 13.25 7.49
C LEU A 631 52.01 13.36 8.96
N ILE A 632 52.94 12.50 9.39
CA ILE A 632 53.54 12.58 10.74
C ILE A 632 54.28 13.90 10.95
N GLY A 633 55.02 14.38 9.94
CA GLY A 633 55.71 15.68 9.99
C GLY A 633 54.75 16.87 10.13
N VAL A 634 53.64 16.85 9.39
CA VAL A 634 52.60 17.90 9.45
C VAL A 634 51.90 17.93 10.82
N GLY A 635 51.64 16.76 11.42
CA GLY A 635 51.03 16.66 12.75
C GLY A 635 51.86 17.34 13.85
N ILE A 636 53.18 17.17 13.82
CA ILE A 636 54.11 17.79 14.78
C ILE A 636 54.07 19.32 14.66
N TYR A 637 54.04 19.85 13.43
CA TYR A 637 53.95 21.29 13.17
C TYR A 637 52.63 21.91 13.67
N ALA A 638 51.49 21.24 13.45
CA ALA A 638 50.17 21.70 13.90
C ALA A 638 50.04 21.77 15.44
N ILE A 639 50.67 20.84 16.17
CA ILE A 639 50.69 20.83 17.64
C ILE A 639 51.44 22.05 18.20
N TRP A 640 52.48 22.53 17.50
CA TRP A 640 53.24 23.72 17.89
C TRP A 640 52.43 25.01 17.71
N GLN A 641 51.63 25.10 16.64
CA GLN A 641 50.68 26.19 16.40
C GLN A 641 49.58 26.27 17.49
N LYS A 642 48.92 25.15 17.83
CA LYS A 642 47.76 25.15 18.73
C LYS A 642 48.05 25.77 20.11
N LYS A 643 49.25 25.55 20.67
CA LYS A 643 49.66 26.11 21.98
C LYS A 643 49.74 27.65 22.04
N ARG A 644 49.54 28.36 20.92
CA ARG A 644 49.64 29.82 20.83
C ARG A 644 48.30 30.56 20.82
N ALA A 645 47.16 29.85 20.75
CA ALA A 645 45.85 30.44 20.42
C ALA A 645 44.82 30.52 21.57
N GLU A 646 45.02 29.83 22.70
CA GLU A 646 43.98 29.69 23.75
C GLU A 646 43.97 30.85 24.77
N LYS A 647 43.53 32.04 24.34
CA LYS A 647 43.14 33.18 25.22
C LYS A 647 41.96 33.99 24.64
N ALA A 648 41.03 34.39 25.52
CA ALA A 648 39.78 35.14 25.25
C ALA A 648 38.69 34.37 24.45
N ILE A 649 37.36 34.55 24.60
CA ILE A 649 36.48 35.29 25.55
C ILE A 649 35.08 34.55 25.56
N GLY A 650 34.09 34.91 26.40
CA GLY A 650 32.76 34.23 26.42
C GLY A 650 31.55 35.07 26.89
N LEU A 651 30.39 34.41 27.10
CA LEU A 651 29.03 34.92 27.46
C LEU A 651 28.25 35.61 26.30
N SER A 652 26.89 35.67 26.24
CA SER A 652 25.77 35.24 27.13
C SER A 652 24.42 35.01 26.37
N ARG A 653 23.35 34.56 27.09
CA ARG A 653 21.97 34.15 26.65
C ARG A 653 20.92 34.54 27.75
N PRO A 654 19.58 34.24 27.73
CA PRO A 654 18.69 33.42 26.86
C PRO A 654 17.63 34.31 26.12
N PHE A 655 16.35 34.04 25.76
CA PHE A 655 15.21 33.09 26.03
C PHE A 655 14.54 32.64 24.68
N GLY A 656 13.43 31.88 24.53
CA GLY A 656 12.34 31.36 25.41
C GLY A 656 11.06 32.23 25.35
N LYS A 657 9.79 31.76 25.29
CA LYS A 657 9.10 30.44 25.36
C LYS A 657 7.88 30.43 24.35
N CYS A 658 6.75 29.70 24.39
CA CYS A 658 6.12 28.67 25.28
C CYS A 658 4.98 27.89 24.55
N ALA A 659 4.52 26.75 25.10
CA ALA A 659 3.30 25.99 24.75
C ALA A 659 2.79 25.18 26.00
N PRO A 660 1.64 24.46 26.00
CA PRO A 660 0.96 24.01 27.24
C PRO A 660 1.37 22.63 27.82
N GLN A 661 0.94 22.35 29.06
CA GLN A 661 1.22 21.13 29.84
C GLN A 661 0.13 20.04 29.72
N LEU A 662 0.55 18.77 29.86
CA LEU A 662 -0.28 17.60 30.15
C LEU A 662 -0.02 17.12 31.59
N LYS A 663 -0.99 16.43 32.21
CA LYS A 663 -0.76 15.74 33.50
C LYS A 663 -0.12 14.37 33.26
N GLY A 664 0.91 14.02 34.05
CA GLY A 664 1.63 12.75 33.97
C GLY A 664 3.04 12.90 33.38
N ALA A 665 3.14 13.22 32.09
CA ALA A 665 4.41 13.36 31.39
C ALA A 665 5.05 14.74 31.60
N ARG A 666 6.34 14.79 31.99
CA ARG A 666 7.08 16.06 32.16
C ARG A 666 7.34 16.73 30.81
N TRP A 667 7.03 18.02 30.69
CA TRP A 667 7.54 18.83 29.58
C TRP A 667 9.02 19.17 29.82
N PHE A 668 9.86 18.83 28.86
CA PHE A 668 11.28 19.18 28.82
C PHE A 668 11.52 20.24 27.74
N SER A 669 12.41 21.20 28.02
CA SER A 669 12.86 22.14 26.98
C SER A 669 13.93 21.52 26.09
N TYR A 670 14.05 22.02 24.87
CA TYR A 670 15.05 21.57 23.92
C TYR A 670 16.47 21.70 24.48
N ASP A 671 16.79 22.83 25.14
CA ASP A 671 18.10 23.05 25.74
C ASP A 671 18.42 22.09 26.92
N GLU A 672 17.41 21.63 27.67
CA GLU A 672 17.61 20.64 28.74
C GLU A 672 17.97 19.27 28.14
N LEU A 673 17.21 18.80 27.14
CA LEU A 673 17.51 17.53 26.46
C LEU A 673 18.84 17.58 25.69
N LYS A 674 19.16 18.73 25.08
CA LYS A 674 20.44 19.00 24.43
C LYS A 674 21.62 18.96 25.41
N LYS A 675 21.43 19.43 26.65
CA LYS A 675 22.46 19.36 27.69
C LYS A 675 22.65 17.91 28.19
N CYS A 676 21.57 17.19 28.48
CA CYS A 676 21.64 15.84 29.05
C CYS A 676 22.19 14.77 28.08
N THR A 677 22.13 15.02 26.76
CA THR A 677 22.65 14.14 25.68
C THR A 677 24.03 14.54 25.18
N ASN A 678 24.69 15.54 25.79
CA ASN A 678 25.92 16.16 25.27
C ASN A 678 25.76 16.59 23.79
N ASN A 679 24.83 17.51 23.53
CA ASN A 679 24.50 18.04 22.21
C ASN A 679 24.11 16.95 21.19
N PHE A 680 23.36 15.92 21.63
CA PHE A 680 22.98 14.76 20.82
C PHE A 680 24.16 14.07 20.11
N SER A 681 25.35 14.05 20.76
CA SER A 681 26.56 13.47 20.18
C SER A 681 26.41 11.97 19.86
N MET A 682 27.03 11.49 18.77
CA MET A 682 27.01 10.06 18.37
C MET A 682 27.54 9.11 19.47
N GLY A 683 28.37 9.58 20.40
CA GLY A 683 28.80 8.79 21.56
C GLY A 683 27.68 8.43 22.54
N ASN A 684 26.54 9.12 22.47
CA ASN A 684 25.31 8.86 23.23
C ASN A 684 24.18 8.27 22.36
N GLU A 685 24.42 7.96 21.08
CA GLU A 685 23.40 7.35 20.22
C GLU A 685 23.25 5.86 20.52
N VAL A 686 22.02 5.45 20.86
CA VAL A 686 21.65 4.08 21.27
C VAL A 686 21.15 3.28 20.08
N GLY A 687 20.43 3.91 19.14
CA GLY A 687 19.84 3.22 17.99
C GLY A 687 18.98 4.12 17.10
N SER A 688 18.46 3.57 16.00
CA SER A 688 17.58 4.26 15.05
C SER A 688 16.32 3.44 14.73
N GLY A 689 15.15 4.06 14.89
CA GLY A 689 13.89 3.35 15.10
C GLY A 689 13.71 2.93 16.57
N GLY A 690 12.79 1.99 16.84
CA GLY A 690 12.51 1.48 18.18
C GLY A 690 13.71 0.77 18.82
N TYR A 691 14.47 1.52 19.62
CA TYR A 691 15.36 1.02 20.70
C TYR A 691 16.47 -0.01 20.35
N GLY A 692 16.80 -0.22 19.07
CA GLY A 692 17.81 -1.19 18.64
C GLY A 692 18.99 -0.61 17.86
N LYS A 693 20.19 -1.21 18.02
CA LYS A 693 21.41 -0.83 17.29
C LYS A 693 21.75 -1.85 16.21
N VAL A 694 21.45 -1.53 14.95
CA VAL A 694 21.87 -2.37 13.81
C VAL A 694 23.37 -2.19 13.55
N THR A 695 24.19 -2.95 14.26
CA THR A 695 25.61 -3.12 13.95
C THR A 695 25.80 -3.87 12.63
N VAL A 696 26.08 -3.13 11.56
CA VAL A 696 26.83 -3.65 10.41
C VAL A 696 28.32 -3.51 10.76
N GLN A 697 29.04 -4.63 10.83
CA GLN A 697 30.44 -4.65 11.26
C GLN A 697 31.40 -4.40 10.08
N THR A 698 31.39 -3.18 9.54
CA THR A 698 32.33 -2.76 8.49
C THR A 698 33.54 -2.04 9.10
N THR A 699 34.73 -2.63 8.96
CA THR A 699 36.00 -1.95 9.23
C THR A 699 36.25 -0.88 8.18
N PHE A 700 36.03 0.40 8.51
CA PHE A 700 36.24 1.49 7.55
C PHE A 700 36.85 2.76 8.16
N THR A 701 38.15 2.91 7.98
CA THR A 701 38.81 4.21 7.74
C THR A 701 39.86 4.01 6.64
N ALA A 702 39.92 4.78 5.55
CA ALA A 702 39.17 6.01 5.25
C ALA A 702 38.82 6.14 3.76
N PHE A 703 37.67 6.75 3.46
CA PHE A 703 37.36 7.34 2.15
C PHE A 703 36.35 8.51 2.29
N LEU A 704 36.71 9.50 3.13
CA LEU A 704 35.81 10.54 3.66
C LEU A 704 35.33 11.61 2.63
N ILE A 705 35.34 11.31 1.33
CA ILE A 705 34.84 12.19 0.27
C ILE A 705 33.75 11.50 -0.57
N VAL A 706 33.75 10.16 -0.66
CA VAL A 706 32.72 9.39 -1.41
C VAL A 706 31.48 9.11 -0.55
N VAL A 707 31.64 9.00 0.78
CA VAL A 707 30.55 8.64 1.70
C VAL A 707 29.41 9.66 1.70
N LEU A 708 29.71 10.96 1.56
CA LEU A 708 28.68 12.02 1.50
C LEU A 708 27.77 11.93 0.26
N PHE A 709 28.19 11.25 -0.81
CA PHE A 709 27.38 11.03 -2.00
C PHE A 709 26.53 9.75 -1.88
N PHE A 710 27.12 8.66 -1.40
CA PHE A 710 26.41 7.37 -1.25
C PHE A 710 25.39 7.32 -0.10
N PHE A 711 25.58 8.11 0.96
CA PHE A 711 24.60 8.18 2.05
C PHE A 711 23.24 8.75 1.61
N CYS A 712 23.19 9.46 0.47
CA CYS A 712 21.94 9.98 -0.07
C CYS A 712 21.17 8.92 -0.89
N LEU A 713 21.84 8.20 -1.81
CA LEU A 713 21.17 7.20 -2.66
C LEU A 713 20.70 5.95 -1.91
N TYR A 714 21.40 5.51 -0.85
CA TYR A 714 20.99 4.32 -0.09
C TYR A 714 19.64 4.48 0.63
N ASN A 715 19.18 5.73 0.85
CA ASN A 715 17.93 6.05 1.53
C ASN A 715 16.68 6.10 0.61
N LEU A 716 16.77 5.77 -0.68
CA LEU A 716 15.67 5.93 -1.66
C LEU A 716 15.10 4.63 -2.26
N LEU A 717 15.49 3.45 -1.74
CA LEU A 717 15.14 2.14 -2.33
C LEU A 717 14.48 1.12 -1.37
N GLN A 718 13.81 1.58 -0.31
CA GLN A 718 12.91 0.75 0.51
C GLN A 718 11.52 1.39 0.73
N SER A 719 10.79 1.66 -0.36
CA SER A 719 9.35 1.91 -0.32
C SER A 719 8.56 0.58 -0.39
N HIS A 720 7.88 0.22 0.71
CA HIS A 720 6.98 -0.95 0.90
C HIS A 720 7.50 -2.25 1.57
N ILE A 721 8.24 -2.13 2.67
CA ILE A 721 7.99 -2.97 3.86
C ILE A 721 7.80 -2.03 5.06
N ILE A 722 6.99 -2.40 6.06
CA ILE A 722 6.59 -1.50 7.16
C ILE A 722 7.62 -1.49 8.31
N THR A 723 7.87 -0.28 8.84
CA THR A 723 8.82 0.12 9.90
C THR A 723 10.28 0.31 9.46
N HIS A 724 10.97 1.23 10.17
CA HIS A 724 12.28 1.86 9.86
C HIS A 724 12.23 2.91 8.71
N HIS A 725 12.73 4.14 8.84
CA HIS A 725 13.23 4.89 10.01
C HIS A 725 12.66 6.32 10.04
N SER A 726 12.21 6.79 11.21
CA SER A 726 11.70 8.17 11.44
C SER A 726 12.21 8.81 12.75
N TRP A 727 12.96 8.05 13.56
CA TRP A 727 13.34 8.39 14.93
C TRP A 727 14.79 7.98 15.23
N GLN A 728 15.54 8.80 15.98
CA GLN A 728 16.84 8.47 16.58
C GLN A 728 16.72 8.40 18.10
N VAL A 729 17.36 7.42 18.75
CA VAL A 729 17.31 7.24 20.20
C VAL A 729 18.65 7.57 20.84
N TYR A 730 18.66 8.55 21.74
CA TYR A 730 19.85 8.98 22.49
C TYR A 730 19.76 8.64 23.96
N ARG A 731 20.88 8.28 24.58
CA ARG A 731 21.01 8.17 26.04
C ARG A 731 21.22 9.57 26.63
N GLY A 732 20.39 9.94 27.59
CA GLY A 732 20.52 11.15 28.39
C GLY A 732 20.79 10.82 29.87
N MET A 733 21.34 11.79 30.59
CA MET A 733 21.40 11.79 32.06
C MET A 733 20.79 13.09 32.59
N LEU A 734 19.63 12.99 33.24
CA LEU A 734 18.91 14.13 33.79
C LEU A 734 19.66 14.75 34.99
N VAL A 735 19.25 15.96 35.40
CA VAL A 735 19.93 16.76 36.43
C VAL A 735 19.89 16.11 37.83
N ASP A 736 18.91 15.24 38.05
CA ASP A 736 18.74 14.37 39.23
C ASP A 736 19.59 13.08 39.18
N GLY A 737 20.30 12.85 38.07
CA GLY A 737 21.09 11.63 37.81
C GLY A 737 20.34 10.50 37.11
N GLN A 738 19.04 10.65 36.81
CA GLN A 738 18.26 9.61 36.14
C GLN A 738 18.78 9.36 34.71
N ALA A 739 19.09 8.10 34.40
CA ALA A 739 19.38 7.68 33.02
C ALA A 739 18.07 7.56 32.23
N VAL A 740 18.00 8.25 31.10
CA VAL A 740 16.83 8.29 30.21
C VAL A 740 17.21 7.95 28.77
N ALA A 741 16.22 7.54 28.00
CA ALA A 741 16.32 7.38 26.55
C ALA A 741 15.40 8.38 25.85
N ILE A 742 15.92 9.06 24.83
CA ILE A 742 15.29 10.20 24.16
C ILE A 742 15.12 9.85 22.69
N LYS A 743 13.87 9.50 22.32
CA LYS A 743 13.43 9.18 20.96
C LYS A 743 13.08 10.51 20.25
N ARG A 744 13.96 11.00 19.38
CA ARG A 744 13.88 12.29 18.66
C ARG A 744 13.45 12.08 17.21
N ALA A 745 12.46 12.83 16.73
CA ALA A 745 11.96 12.75 15.36
C ALA A 745 12.97 13.33 14.36
N GLN A 746 13.00 12.75 13.16
CA GLN A 746 13.80 13.29 12.05
C GLN A 746 13.07 14.46 11.38
N GLN A 747 13.77 15.60 11.25
CA GLN A 747 13.19 16.87 10.80
C GLN A 747 12.65 16.75 9.36
N GLY A 748 11.35 16.96 9.19
CA GLY A 748 10.66 16.85 7.89
C GLY A 748 9.75 15.62 7.70
N SER A 749 9.78 14.64 8.62
CA SER A 749 8.89 13.47 8.53
C SER A 749 7.44 13.81 8.91
N MET A 750 6.51 13.72 7.95
CA MET A 750 5.06 13.86 8.23
C MET A 750 4.47 12.64 8.96
N GLN A 751 5.11 11.46 8.86
CA GLN A 751 4.66 10.24 9.54
C GLN A 751 4.87 10.36 11.07
N GLY A 752 6.03 10.85 11.49
CA GLY A 752 6.42 10.93 12.91
C GLY A 752 5.46 11.78 13.75
N GLY A 753 4.86 12.83 13.19
CA GLY A 753 3.92 13.69 13.90
C GLY A 753 2.64 12.99 14.37
N LEU A 754 2.21 11.93 13.69
CA LEU A 754 1.06 11.12 14.11
C LEU A 754 1.47 10.09 15.17
N GLU A 755 2.60 9.40 14.96
CA GLU A 755 3.21 8.46 15.92
C GLU A 755 3.47 9.15 17.27
N PHE A 756 4.07 10.34 17.25
CA PHE A 756 4.33 11.22 18.40
C PHE A 756 3.07 11.51 19.22
N LYS A 757 1.98 11.88 18.53
CA LYS A 757 0.71 12.20 19.19
C LYS A 757 0.08 10.95 19.82
N THR A 758 0.06 9.83 19.10
CA THR A 758 -0.47 8.55 19.58
C THR A 758 0.30 8.07 20.80
N GLU A 759 1.65 8.11 20.77
CA GLU A 759 2.47 7.68 21.90
C GLU A 759 2.22 8.53 23.15
N ILE A 760 2.13 9.86 23.03
CA ILE A 760 1.77 10.74 24.16
C ILE A 760 0.35 10.46 24.66
N GLU A 761 -0.62 10.29 23.76
CA GLU A 761 -2.03 10.10 24.13
C GLU A 761 -2.29 8.74 24.78
N LEU A 762 -1.54 7.69 24.43
CA LEU A 762 -1.69 6.36 25.03
C LEU A 762 -0.84 6.19 26.29
N LEU A 763 0.46 6.53 26.26
CA LEU A 763 1.37 6.30 27.39
C LEU A 763 1.08 7.22 28.59
N SER A 764 0.36 8.33 28.40
CA SER A 764 -0.16 9.11 29.54
C SER A 764 -1.34 8.43 30.27
N ARG A 765 -1.98 7.43 29.65
CA ARG A 765 -3.10 6.66 30.22
C ARG A 765 -2.64 5.36 30.90
N VAL A 766 -1.65 4.66 30.33
CA VAL A 766 -1.23 3.31 30.79
C VAL A 766 0.02 3.31 31.66
N HIS A 767 -0.03 2.58 32.78
CA HIS A 767 1.08 2.43 33.71
C HIS A 767 1.13 0.98 34.24
N HIS A 768 2.07 0.19 33.73
CA HIS A 768 2.23 -1.22 34.14
C HIS A 768 3.70 -1.66 34.08
N LYS A 769 4.12 -2.54 35.00
CA LYS A 769 5.52 -3.00 35.18
C LYS A 769 6.16 -3.64 33.94
N ASN A 770 5.34 -4.16 33.01
CA ASN A 770 5.77 -4.79 31.76
C ASN A 770 5.49 -3.93 30.51
N LEU A 771 5.25 -2.63 30.67
CA LEU A 771 5.20 -1.64 29.59
C LEU A 771 6.32 -0.60 29.81
N LEU A 772 6.82 0.03 28.74
CA LEU A 772 7.86 1.05 28.83
C LEU A 772 7.28 2.39 29.32
N GLY A 773 7.80 2.92 30.43
CA GLY A 773 7.32 4.17 31.04
C GLY A 773 7.78 5.43 30.29
N LEU A 774 6.84 6.30 29.95
CA LEU A 774 7.10 7.64 29.43
C LEU A 774 7.39 8.62 30.58
N VAL A 775 8.61 9.14 30.64
CA VAL A 775 9.06 10.14 31.63
C VAL A 775 8.61 11.55 31.20
N GLY A 776 8.57 11.83 29.90
CA GLY A 776 8.18 13.15 29.40
C GLY A 776 8.28 13.32 27.88
N PHE A 777 8.12 14.56 27.43
CA PHE A 777 8.22 14.94 26.03
C PHE A 777 8.79 16.36 25.85
N CYS A 778 9.34 16.63 24.68
CA CYS A 778 9.71 17.96 24.20
C CYS A 778 8.94 18.25 22.91
N PHE A 779 8.33 19.44 22.85
CA PHE A 779 7.72 20.01 21.65
C PHE A 779 8.05 21.50 21.63
N GLU A 780 9.21 21.84 21.06
CA GLU A 780 9.79 23.19 21.09
C GLU A 780 10.69 23.38 19.87
N GLN A 781 10.76 24.60 19.29
CA GLN A 781 11.64 24.92 18.14
C GLN A 781 11.47 24.03 16.89
N GLY A 782 10.33 23.33 16.75
CA GLY A 782 10.06 22.38 15.67
C GLY A 782 10.55 20.94 15.93
N GLU A 783 11.18 20.70 17.09
CA GLU A 783 11.64 19.40 17.53
C GLU A 783 10.50 18.62 18.22
N GLN A 784 10.38 17.32 17.90
CA GLN A 784 9.48 16.37 18.56
C GLN A 784 10.36 15.31 19.24
N MET A 785 10.30 15.19 20.57
CA MET A 785 11.05 14.16 21.31
C MET A 785 10.22 13.53 22.42
N LEU A 786 10.37 12.22 22.60
CA LEU A 786 9.78 11.44 23.69
C LEU A 786 10.88 10.93 24.60
N VAL A 787 10.68 11.06 25.92
CA VAL A 787 11.67 10.75 26.96
C VAL A 787 11.15 9.58 27.79
N TYR A 788 11.93 8.50 27.87
CA TYR A 788 11.58 7.26 28.55
C TYR A 788 12.64 6.90 29.60
N GLU A 789 12.30 5.95 30.46
CA GLU A 789 13.28 5.19 31.23
C GLU A 789 14.31 4.49 30.32
N PHE A 790 15.58 4.48 30.70
CA PHE A 790 16.64 3.82 29.93
C PHE A 790 16.63 2.29 30.16
N MET A 791 16.59 1.51 29.07
CA MET A 791 16.66 0.04 29.10
C MET A 791 18.08 -0.44 28.76
N PRO A 792 18.91 -0.81 29.75
CA PRO A 792 20.35 -1.05 29.53
C PRO A 792 20.66 -2.34 28.77
N ASN A 793 19.78 -3.35 28.82
CA ASN A 793 19.98 -4.62 28.12
C ASN A 793 19.40 -4.65 26.69
N GLY A 794 18.89 -3.50 26.21
CA GLY A 794 18.46 -3.31 24.81
C GLY A 794 17.22 -4.12 24.44
N THR A 795 17.15 -4.53 23.16
CA THR A 795 16.02 -5.32 22.63
C THR A 795 16.18 -6.82 22.93
N LEU A 796 15.05 -7.53 22.96
CA LEU A 796 15.03 -8.99 22.94
C LEU A 796 15.71 -9.54 21.67
N ARG A 797 15.52 -8.91 20.51
CA ARG A 797 16.13 -9.31 19.23
C ARG A 797 17.67 -9.26 19.25
N ASP A 798 18.25 -8.26 19.92
CA ASP A 798 19.71 -8.14 20.09
C ASP A 798 20.26 -9.22 21.03
N SER A 799 19.47 -9.67 22.00
CA SER A 799 19.85 -10.78 22.89
C SER A 799 19.66 -12.16 22.24
N LEU A 800 18.60 -12.37 21.46
CA LEU A 800 18.40 -13.59 20.66
C LEU A 800 19.44 -13.75 19.55
N SER A 801 19.98 -12.65 19.02
CA SER A 801 21.08 -12.66 18.05
C SER A 801 22.47 -12.64 18.69
N GLY A 802 22.57 -12.72 20.02
CA GLY A 802 23.84 -12.71 20.77
C GLY A 802 24.60 -11.37 20.76
N LYS A 803 24.09 -10.34 20.10
CA LYS A 803 24.74 -9.01 19.96
C LYS A 803 24.90 -8.28 21.29
N SER A 804 24.01 -8.50 22.25
CA SER A 804 24.13 -7.94 23.60
C SER A 804 25.16 -8.66 24.48
N GLY A 805 25.69 -9.81 24.04
CA GLY A 805 26.50 -10.72 24.87
C GLY A 805 25.71 -11.48 25.94
N ILE A 806 24.40 -11.24 26.07
CA ILE A 806 23.54 -11.87 27.07
C ILE A 806 23.05 -13.22 26.54
N ASN A 807 23.54 -14.32 27.12
CA ASN A 807 22.97 -15.63 26.83
C ASN A 807 21.61 -15.81 27.53
N LEU A 808 20.59 -16.19 26.75
CA LEU A 808 19.23 -16.42 27.21
C LEU A 808 18.93 -17.92 27.28
N ASP A 809 19.11 -18.51 28.46
CA ASP A 809 18.64 -19.87 28.77
C ASP A 809 17.09 -19.97 28.68
N TRP A 810 16.58 -21.20 28.61
CA TRP A 810 15.14 -21.48 28.51
C TRP A 810 14.29 -20.80 29.60
N LYS A 811 14.79 -20.78 30.84
CA LYS A 811 14.13 -20.21 32.02
C LYS A 811 14.00 -18.68 31.89
N ARG A 812 15.01 -18.01 31.34
CA ARG A 812 14.97 -16.57 30.98
C ARG A 812 13.98 -16.31 29.85
N ARG A 813 13.99 -17.12 28.78
CA ARG A 813 13.06 -16.97 27.64
C ARG A 813 11.60 -17.09 28.06
N LEU A 814 11.26 -18.07 28.91
CA LEU A 814 9.92 -18.20 29.51
C LEU A 814 9.52 -17.00 30.38
N ARG A 815 10.44 -16.43 31.16
CA ARG A 815 10.18 -15.21 31.96
C ARG A 815 9.94 -13.97 31.10
N ILE A 816 10.69 -13.84 30.00
CA ILE A 816 10.53 -12.76 29.00
C ILE A 816 9.17 -12.90 28.29
N ALA A 817 8.78 -14.11 27.90
CA ALA A 817 7.46 -14.40 27.35
C ALA A 817 6.35 -14.02 28.35
N LEU A 818 6.45 -14.45 29.61
CA LEU A 818 5.48 -14.12 30.65
C LEU A 818 5.36 -12.61 30.91
N GLY A 819 6.48 -11.90 30.99
CA GLY A 819 6.49 -10.45 31.17
C GLY A 819 5.78 -9.74 30.02
N SER A 820 6.14 -10.08 28.78
CA SER A 820 5.53 -9.53 27.57
C SER A 820 4.03 -9.81 27.50
N ALA A 821 3.62 -11.06 27.78
CA ALA A 821 2.22 -11.47 27.77
C ALA A 821 1.39 -10.72 28.83
N ARG A 822 1.92 -10.53 30.05
CA ARG A 822 1.30 -9.69 31.10
C ARG A 822 1.19 -8.22 30.69
N GLY A 823 2.13 -7.72 29.88
CA GLY A 823 2.06 -6.39 29.27
C GLY A 823 0.86 -6.24 28.33
N LEU A 824 0.70 -7.19 27.41
CA LEU A 824 -0.40 -7.19 26.43
C LEU A 824 -1.77 -7.46 27.08
N ALA A 825 -1.88 -8.43 27.99
CA ALA A 825 -3.13 -8.71 28.71
C ALA A 825 -3.64 -7.47 29.47
N TYR A 826 -2.75 -6.67 30.07
CA TYR A 826 -3.12 -5.40 30.69
C TYR A 826 -3.69 -4.39 29.66
N LEU A 827 -3.13 -4.31 28.45
CA LEU A 827 -3.63 -3.43 27.39
C LEU A 827 -5.00 -3.86 26.84
N HIS A 828 -5.25 -5.16 26.75
CA HIS A 828 -6.49 -5.73 26.23
C HIS A 828 -7.63 -5.76 27.24
N GLU A 829 -7.33 -6.08 28.50
CA GLU A 829 -8.36 -6.47 29.49
C GLU A 829 -8.47 -5.50 30.68
N LEU A 830 -7.47 -4.62 30.90
CA LEU A 830 -7.40 -3.73 32.08
C LEU A 830 -7.27 -2.23 31.73
N ALA A 831 -6.93 -1.89 30.50
CA ALA A 831 -6.98 -0.51 30.00
C ALA A 831 -8.42 -0.14 29.58
N ASN A 832 -8.84 1.10 29.85
CA ASN A 832 -10.16 1.60 29.48
C ASN A 832 -10.04 2.93 28.68
N PRO A 833 -10.51 2.99 27.42
CA PRO A 833 -10.92 1.85 26.60
C PRO A 833 -9.74 0.90 26.30
N PRO A 834 -9.99 -0.36 25.90
CA PRO A 834 -8.94 -1.32 25.53
C PRO A 834 -8.01 -0.80 24.43
N ILE A 835 -6.75 -1.27 24.45
CA ILE A 835 -5.70 -0.81 23.54
C ILE A 835 -5.11 -2.01 22.80
N ILE A 836 -5.20 -2.00 21.48
CA ILE A 836 -4.54 -2.99 20.61
C ILE A 836 -3.17 -2.42 20.21
N HIS A 837 -2.10 -3.15 20.53
CA HIS A 837 -0.71 -2.70 20.37
C HIS A 837 -0.28 -2.64 18.90
N ARG A 838 -0.65 -3.66 18.12
CA ARG A 838 -0.61 -3.78 16.65
C ARG A 838 0.78 -3.88 16.00
N ASP A 839 1.86 -3.65 16.76
CA ASP A 839 3.23 -3.90 16.31
C ASP A 839 4.06 -4.65 17.38
N VAL A 840 3.53 -5.80 17.83
CA VAL A 840 4.21 -6.70 18.78
C VAL A 840 5.29 -7.50 18.04
N LYS A 841 6.56 -7.28 18.40
CA LYS A 841 7.73 -7.92 17.77
C LYS A 841 8.95 -7.89 18.70
N SER A 842 9.95 -8.75 18.47
CA SER A 842 11.12 -8.87 19.36
C SER A 842 12.05 -7.64 19.41
N THR A 843 11.93 -6.67 18.49
CA THR A 843 12.61 -5.36 18.63
C THR A 843 11.83 -4.37 19.50
N ASN A 844 10.51 -4.53 19.61
CA ASN A 844 9.62 -3.68 20.43
C ASN A 844 9.43 -4.24 21.86
N ILE A 845 10.20 -5.29 22.23
CA ILE A 845 10.26 -5.84 23.58
C ILE A 845 11.67 -5.57 24.13
N LEU A 846 11.75 -4.77 25.18
CA LEU A 846 12.98 -4.29 25.79
C LEU A 846 13.25 -4.98 27.12
N LEU A 847 14.53 -5.01 27.52
CA LEU A 847 14.99 -5.69 28.74
C LEU A 847 15.58 -4.69 29.75
N ASP A 848 15.06 -4.72 30.98
CA ASP A 848 15.60 -3.96 32.11
C ASP A 848 16.87 -4.61 32.70
N GLU A 849 17.44 -4.01 33.75
CA GLU A 849 18.64 -4.50 34.46
C GLU A 849 18.52 -5.93 35.03
N HIS A 850 17.30 -6.47 35.12
CA HIS A 850 17.00 -7.79 35.67
C HIS A 850 16.47 -8.77 34.61
N LEU A 851 16.51 -8.37 33.33
CA LEU A 851 15.95 -9.10 32.18
C LEU A 851 14.42 -9.28 32.23
N ASN A 852 13.71 -8.38 32.92
CA ASN A 852 12.25 -8.30 32.77
C ASN A 852 11.91 -7.66 31.42
N ALA A 853 10.90 -8.22 30.74
CA ALA A 853 10.40 -7.68 29.49
C ALA A 853 9.49 -6.47 29.71
N LYS A 854 9.71 -5.41 28.91
CA LYS A 854 8.81 -4.26 28.76
C LYS A 854 8.43 -4.05 27.29
N VAL A 855 7.13 -4.01 27.00
CA VAL A 855 6.60 -3.74 25.65
C VAL A 855 6.65 -2.22 25.37
N ALA A 856 7.05 -1.85 24.15
CA ALA A 856 7.32 -0.47 23.72
C ALA A 856 6.85 -0.20 22.28
N ASP A 857 6.95 1.07 21.86
CA ASP A 857 6.67 1.56 20.49
C ASP A 857 5.17 1.64 20.11
N PHE A 858 4.39 2.35 20.92
CA PHE A 858 2.93 2.52 20.80
C PHE A 858 2.45 3.38 19.60
N GLY A 859 3.33 3.81 18.69
CA GLY A 859 3.01 4.75 17.60
C GLY A 859 1.98 4.26 16.58
N LEU A 860 1.76 2.94 16.50
CA LEU A 860 0.75 2.31 15.64
C LEU A 860 -0.49 1.82 16.40
N SER A 861 -0.46 1.81 17.73
CA SER A 861 -1.50 1.24 18.60
C SER A 861 -2.83 2.01 18.51
N LYS A 862 -3.94 1.36 18.85
CA LYS A 862 -5.29 1.92 18.66
C LYS A 862 -6.23 1.60 19.83
N LEU A 863 -7.02 2.60 20.23
CA LEU A 863 -8.11 2.46 21.20
C LEU A 863 -9.32 1.73 20.57
N VAL A 864 -9.93 0.83 21.32
CA VAL A 864 -11.20 0.16 20.99
C VAL A 864 -12.35 0.95 21.61
N SER A 865 -12.98 1.83 20.84
CA SER A 865 -14.19 2.54 21.29
C SER A 865 -15.35 1.57 21.58
N ASP A 866 -16.16 1.86 22.59
CA ASP A 866 -17.36 1.10 22.99
C ASP A 866 -18.46 1.11 21.91
N ASN A 867 -18.25 0.36 20.83
CA ASN A 867 -19.27 -0.03 19.87
C ASN A 867 -19.67 -1.48 20.12
N GLU A 868 -20.92 -1.83 19.82
CA GLU A 868 -21.52 -3.17 20.02
C GLU A 868 -20.95 -4.27 19.09
N LYS A 869 -19.75 -4.07 18.54
CA LYS A 869 -19.04 -4.97 17.63
C LYS A 869 -17.60 -5.08 18.10
N GLY A 870 -17.18 -6.28 18.51
CA GLY A 870 -15.84 -6.57 19.06
C GLY A 870 -14.69 -6.54 18.05
N HIS A 871 -14.65 -5.54 17.17
CA HIS A 871 -13.54 -5.31 16.24
C HIS A 871 -13.41 -3.83 15.87
N VAL A 872 -12.22 -3.43 15.44
CA VAL A 872 -11.92 -2.08 15.01
C VAL A 872 -11.51 -2.08 13.53
N SER A 873 -12.47 -1.80 12.64
CA SER A 873 -12.19 -1.63 11.20
C SER A 873 -11.14 -0.53 10.99
N THR A 874 -10.05 -0.85 10.30
CA THR A 874 -8.92 0.08 10.14
C THR A 874 -7.97 -0.33 9.02
N GLN A 875 -7.36 0.65 8.32
CA GLN A 875 -6.25 0.41 7.39
C GLN A 875 -5.24 -0.59 7.98
N VAL A 876 -4.76 -1.53 7.19
CA VAL A 876 -3.77 -2.53 7.67
C VAL A 876 -2.43 -1.85 7.97
N LYS A 877 -1.91 -2.01 9.19
CA LYS A 877 -0.56 -1.61 9.60
C LYS A 877 -0.02 -2.61 10.63
N GLY A 878 1.29 -2.88 10.56
CA GLY A 878 2.04 -3.79 11.44
C GLY A 878 3.27 -4.34 10.69
N THR A 879 4.21 -4.96 11.38
CA THR A 879 5.45 -5.48 10.75
C THR A 879 5.22 -6.79 10.00
N LEU A 880 5.74 -6.88 8.77
CA LEU A 880 5.66 -8.09 7.94
C LEU A 880 6.32 -9.29 8.64
N GLY A 881 5.64 -10.44 8.61
CA GLY A 881 6.06 -11.66 9.33
C GLY A 881 5.57 -11.76 10.78
N TYR A 882 5.02 -10.68 11.36
CA TYR A 882 4.27 -10.73 12.63
C TYR A 882 2.77 -10.44 12.43
N LEU A 883 2.40 -9.91 11.27
CA LEU A 883 1.06 -9.44 10.95
C LEU A 883 0.04 -10.60 10.87
N ASP A 884 -1.05 -10.45 11.60
CA ASP A 884 -2.21 -11.35 11.62
C ASP A 884 -2.84 -11.50 10.21
N PRO A 885 -2.99 -12.74 9.69
CA PRO A 885 -3.56 -13.00 8.37
C PRO A 885 -5.06 -12.65 8.27
N GLU A 886 -5.84 -12.87 9.33
CA GLU A 886 -7.27 -12.51 9.33
C GLU A 886 -7.44 -10.99 9.32
N TYR A 887 -6.69 -10.27 10.15
CA TYR A 887 -6.68 -8.80 10.10
C TYR A 887 -6.21 -8.27 8.74
N TYR A 888 -5.19 -8.90 8.13
CA TYR A 888 -4.73 -8.54 6.80
C TYR A 888 -5.80 -8.71 5.72
N MET A 889 -6.57 -9.81 5.76
CA MET A 889 -7.63 -10.10 4.78
C MET A 889 -8.92 -9.31 5.04
N THR A 890 -9.34 -9.16 6.30
CA THR A 890 -10.65 -8.59 6.68
C THR A 890 -10.62 -7.09 7.00
N GLN A 891 -9.43 -6.53 7.27
CA GLN A 891 -9.21 -5.19 7.83
C GLN A 891 -9.89 -4.95 9.21
N GLN A 892 -10.35 -6.01 9.87
CA GLN A 892 -10.90 -5.96 11.23
C GLN A 892 -9.78 -6.21 12.23
N LEU A 893 -9.32 -5.15 12.92
CA LEU A 893 -8.31 -5.28 13.96
C LEU A 893 -8.98 -5.70 15.28
N THR A 894 -8.48 -6.76 15.91
CA THR A 894 -8.93 -7.25 17.22
C THR A 894 -7.73 -7.41 18.15
N GLU A 895 -7.97 -7.63 19.45
CA GLU A 895 -6.93 -8.03 20.40
C GLU A 895 -6.26 -9.36 20.01
N LYS A 896 -6.98 -10.24 19.30
CA LYS A 896 -6.43 -11.48 18.73
C LYS A 896 -5.37 -11.26 17.66
N SER A 897 -5.25 -10.05 17.10
CA SER A 897 -4.16 -9.70 16.18
C SER A 897 -2.82 -9.55 16.91
N ASP A 898 -2.83 -9.02 18.15
CA ASP A 898 -1.65 -9.00 19.00
C ASP A 898 -1.29 -10.42 19.50
N VAL A 899 -2.28 -11.29 19.72
CA VAL A 899 -2.06 -12.70 20.08
C VAL A 899 -1.28 -13.42 18.96
N TYR A 900 -1.66 -13.22 17.70
CA TYR A 900 -0.92 -13.78 16.55
C TYR A 900 0.53 -13.26 16.50
N SER A 901 0.71 -11.95 16.60
CA SER A 901 2.04 -11.33 16.62
C SER A 901 2.90 -11.82 17.80
N PHE A 902 2.30 -12.05 18.97
CA PHE A 902 2.98 -12.61 20.14
C PHE A 902 3.34 -14.10 19.94
N GLY A 903 2.49 -14.89 19.30
CA GLY A 903 2.79 -16.28 18.92
C GLY A 903 4.02 -16.39 18.00
N VAL A 904 4.20 -15.45 17.07
CA VAL A 904 5.44 -15.36 16.26
C VAL A 904 6.65 -15.07 17.15
N VAL A 905 6.54 -14.16 18.13
CA VAL A 905 7.63 -13.89 19.10
C VAL A 905 7.94 -15.13 19.96
N MET A 906 6.96 -15.98 20.30
CA MET A 906 7.22 -17.27 20.95
C MET A 906 8.06 -18.21 20.09
N LEU A 907 7.85 -18.23 18.76
CA LEU A 907 8.68 -19.00 17.84
C LEU A 907 10.08 -18.40 17.62
N GLU A 908 10.24 -17.07 17.67
CA GLU A 908 11.57 -16.43 17.74
C GLU A 908 12.31 -16.82 19.03
N LEU A 909 11.63 -16.83 20.18
CA LEU A 909 12.19 -17.28 21.45
C LEU A 909 12.64 -18.75 21.40
N LEU A 910 11.95 -19.62 20.66
CA LEU A 910 12.32 -21.03 20.50
C LEU A 910 13.50 -21.25 19.53
N THR A 911 13.55 -20.50 18.44
CA THR A 911 14.47 -20.75 17.31
C THR A 911 15.70 -19.83 17.26
N GLY A 912 15.62 -18.65 17.87
CA GLY A 912 16.62 -17.57 17.72
C GLY A 912 16.65 -16.92 16.32
N LYS A 913 15.89 -17.43 15.36
CA LYS A 913 15.85 -16.96 13.96
C LYS A 913 14.91 -15.77 13.81
N LEU A 914 14.96 -15.07 12.68
CA LEU A 914 13.95 -14.06 12.31
C LEU A 914 12.68 -14.77 11.80
N PRO A 915 11.49 -14.12 11.86
CA PRO A 915 10.26 -14.74 11.36
C PRO A 915 10.32 -15.07 9.86
N ILE A 916 11.04 -14.25 9.08
CA ILE A 916 11.29 -14.47 7.66
C ILE A 916 12.80 -14.46 7.43
N GLU A 917 13.34 -15.56 6.89
CA GLU A 917 14.75 -15.66 6.49
C GLU A 917 14.83 -16.42 5.14
N LYS A 918 15.55 -15.86 4.15
CA LYS A 918 15.78 -16.51 2.82
C LYS A 918 14.47 -17.02 2.15
N GLY A 919 13.39 -16.25 2.27
CA GLY A 919 12.07 -16.59 1.73
C GLY A 919 11.26 -17.64 2.51
N LYS A 920 11.80 -18.22 3.59
CA LYS A 920 11.10 -19.13 4.49
C LYS A 920 10.43 -18.37 5.64
N TYR A 921 9.22 -18.77 6.02
CA TYR A 921 8.43 -18.19 7.12
C TYR A 921 8.39 -19.17 8.32
N VAL A 922 8.76 -18.70 9.52
CA VAL A 922 8.99 -19.54 10.70
C VAL A 922 7.75 -20.35 11.11
N VAL A 923 6.55 -19.76 11.08
CA VAL A 923 5.30 -20.47 11.40
C VAL A 923 5.07 -21.63 10.44
N ARG A 924 5.34 -21.45 9.14
CA ARG A 924 5.18 -22.50 8.13
C ARG A 924 6.23 -23.60 8.30
N GLU A 925 7.50 -23.24 8.50
CA GLU A 925 8.58 -24.22 8.71
C GLU A 925 8.33 -25.07 9.96
N VAL A 926 7.89 -24.45 11.07
CA VAL A 926 7.50 -25.17 12.30
C VAL A 926 6.26 -26.03 12.08
N ARG A 927 5.20 -25.51 11.46
CA ARG A 927 3.94 -26.26 11.21
C ARG A 927 4.15 -27.45 10.26
N MET A 928 5.13 -27.40 9.35
CA MET A 928 5.48 -28.52 8.46
C MET A 928 6.41 -29.57 9.09
N LEU A 929 7.21 -29.20 10.10
CA LEU A 929 8.20 -30.09 10.73
C LEU A 929 7.79 -30.63 12.11
N MET A 930 6.81 -30.01 12.77
CA MET A 930 6.34 -30.41 14.09
C MET A 930 5.62 -31.77 14.05
N ASN A 931 6.27 -32.80 14.59
CA ASN A 931 5.73 -34.14 14.71
C ASN A 931 5.34 -34.45 16.17
N LYS A 932 4.04 -34.54 16.47
CA LYS A 932 3.56 -34.88 17.83
C LYS A 932 3.90 -36.30 18.29
N SER A 933 4.30 -37.18 17.37
CA SER A 933 4.68 -38.57 17.65
C SER A 933 6.19 -38.76 17.86
N GLU A 934 6.99 -37.68 17.86
CA GLU A 934 8.45 -37.74 17.95
C GLU A 934 8.96 -37.23 19.30
N GLU A 935 9.51 -38.14 20.10
CA GLU A 935 9.93 -37.86 21.49
C GLU A 935 11.10 -36.87 21.57
N GLU A 936 11.97 -36.81 20.56
CA GLU A 936 13.09 -35.85 20.53
C GLU A 936 12.66 -34.50 19.92
N TYR A 937 12.32 -33.55 20.78
CA TYR A 937 12.03 -32.14 20.44
C TYR A 937 10.95 -31.95 19.35
N TYR A 938 10.00 -32.88 19.21
CA TYR A 938 8.93 -32.82 18.20
C TYR A 938 9.43 -32.70 16.75
N GLY A 939 10.63 -33.22 16.44
CA GLY A 939 11.29 -33.08 15.12
C GLY A 939 11.96 -31.73 14.88
N LEU A 940 11.81 -30.74 15.79
CA LEU A 940 12.28 -29.36 15.59
C LEU A 940 13.76 -29.12 15.95
N LYS A 941 14.52 -30.17 16.26
CA LYS A 941 15.92 -30.12 16.73
C LYS A 941 16.87 -29.28 15.84
N GLN A 942 16.61 -29.19 14.53
CA GLN A 942 17.40 -28.39 13.58
C GLN A 942 16.92 -26.92 13.44
N LEU A 943 15.72 -26.60 13.96
CA LEU A 943 15.19 -25.24 14.01
C LEU A 943 15.45 -24.54 15.35
N MET A 944 15.56 -25.29 16.44
CA MET A 944 15.78 -24.77 17.79
C MET A 944 17.14 -24.07 17.96
N ASP A 945 17.16 -23.09 18.86
CA ASP A 945 18.36 -22.32 19.19
C ASP A 945 19.40 -23.19 19.93
N ALA A 946 20.63 -23.23 19.41
CA ALA A 946 21.73 -24.00 19.98
C ALA A 946 22.09 -23.58 21.41
N THR A 947 21.81 -22.35 21.82
CA THR A 947 22.01 -21.89 23.22
C THR A 947 21.02 -22.53 24.20
N ILE A 948 19.87 -23.01 23.72
CA ILE A 948 18.94 -23.80 24.52
C ILE A 948 19.43 -25.26 24.57
N LEU A 949 19.73 -25.84 23.41
CA LEU A 949 20.15 -27.24 23.29
C LEU A 949 21.45 -27.56 24.04
N ASN A 950 22.43 -26.65 24.05
CA ASN A 950 23.74 -26.88 24.67
C ASN A 950 23.76 -26.76 26.20
N ASN A 951 22.71 -26.18 26.82
CA ASN A 951 22.68 -25.88 28.26
C ASN A 951 21.75 -26.79 29.08
N THR A 952 20.87 -27.57 28.45
CA THR A 952 19.89 -28.42 29.15
C THR A 952 19.67 -29.74 28.42
N THR A 953 19.83 -30.85 29.12
CA THR A 953 19.57 -32.22 28.61
C THR A 953 18.08 -32.57 28.47
N THR A 954 17.19 -31.74 29.00
CA THR A 954 15.72 -31.88 28.87
C THR A 954 15.08 -30.50 29.01
N ILE A 955 14.20 -30.13 28.08
CA ILE A 955 13.56 -28.81 28.04
C ILE A 955 12.15 -28.94 28.62
N ILE A 956 12.04 -28.75 29.94
CA ILE A 956 10.77 -28.89 30.66
C ILE A 956 9.72 -27.91 30.10
N GLY A 957 8.53 -28.43 29.82
CA GLY A 957 7.39 -27.66 29.31
C GLY A 957 7.43 -27.33 27.82
N LEU A 958 8.44 -27.76 27.05
CA LEU A 958 8.58 -27.45 25.62
C LEU A 958 7.31 -27.73 24.80
N GLY A 959 6.71 -28.92 24.97
CA GLY A 959 5.50 -29.31 24.24
C GLY A 959 4.34 -28.34 24.46
N ARG A 960 4.05 -27.99 25.72
CA ARG A 960 2.99 -27.02 26.07
C ARG A 960 3.31 -25.61 25.56
N PHE A 961 4.58 -25.20 25.56
CA PHE A 961 4.99 -23.91 25.00
C PHE A 961 4.80 -23.87 23.48
N LEU A 962 5.14 -24.96 22.79
CA LEU A 962 4.99 -25.09 21.34
C LEU A 962 3.51 -25.17 20.94
N GLU A 963 2.69 -25.95 21.65
CA GLU A 963 1.23 -26.00 21.43
C GLU A 963 0.57 -24.64 21.65
N LEU A 964 0.94 -23.93 22.73
CA LEU A 964 0.45 -22.56 22.97
C LEU A 964 0.90 -21.57 21.88
N ALA A 965 2.17 -21.65 21.44
CA ALA A 965 2.67 -20.81 20.35
C ALA A 965 1.91 -21.08 19.04
N MET A 966 1.64 -22.35 18.71
CA MET A 966 0.86 -22.73 17.53
C MET A 966 -0.60 -22.27 17.62
N GLN A 967 -1.25 -22.42 18.78
CA GLN A 967 -2.60 -21.90 19.05
C GLN A 967 -2.66 -20.37 18.90
N CYS A 968 -1.62 -19.64 19.28
CA CYS A 968 -1.56 -18.20 19.08
C CYS A 968 -1.48 -17.82 17.59
N VAL A 969 -0.84 -18.63 16.74
CA VAL A 969 -0.66 -18.39 15.29
C VAL A 969 -1.61 -19.20 14.39
N GLU A 970 -2.78 -19.59 14.89
CA GLU A 970 -3.85 -20.12 14.04
C GLU A 970 -4.45 -19.02 13.16
N GLU A 971 -4.90 -19.42 11.96
CA GLU A 971 -5.32 -18.47 10.92
C GLU A 971 -6.59 -17.72 11.33
N SER A 972 -7.53 -18.39 11.98
CA SER A 972 -8.77 -17.84 12.55
C SER A 972 -8.55 -17.26 13.96
N ALA A 973 -9.07 -16.05 14.20
CA ALA A 973 -8.98 -15.32 15.45
C ALA A 973 -9.87 -15.89 16.57
N VAL A 974 -10.94 -16.64 16.24
CA VAL A 974 -11.78 -17.27 17.28
C VAL A 974 -11.10 -18.46 17.96
N ASP A 975 -10.20 -19.15 17.24
CA ASP A 975 -9.45 -20.31 17.74
C ASP A 975 -8.19 -19.93 18.55
N ARG A 976 -7.77 -18.65 18.46
CA ARG A 976 -6.64 -18.11 19.25
C ARG A 976 -7.07 -17.83 20.70
N PRO A 977 -6.22 -18.11 21.72
CA PRO A 977 -6.51 -17.77 23.11
C PRO A 977 -6.57 -16.26 23.36
N THR A 978 -7.09 -15.84 24.52
CA THR A 978 -6.90 -14.49 25.06
C THR A 978 -5.51 -14.31 25.67
N MET A 979 -5.02 -13.07 25.81
CA MET A 979 -3.70 -12.85 26.42
C MET A 979 -3.66 -13.26 27.91
N SER A 980 -4.75 -13.14 28.68
CA SER A 980 -4.84 -13.75 30.02
C SER A 980 -4.73 -15.27 30.02
N GLU A 981 -5.23 -15.97 29.00
CA GLU A 981 -5.07 -17.43 28.89
C GLU A 981 -3.63 -17.81 28.53
N VAL A 982 -2.99 -17.05 27.64
CA VAL A 982 -1.55 -17.16 27.34
C VAL A 982 -0.71 -16.94 28.60
N VAL A 983 -1.03 -15.94 29.43
CA VAL A 983 -0.37 -15.70 30.72
C VAL A 983 -0.52 -16.91 31.65
N LYS A 984 -1.75 -17.41 31.86
CA LYS A 984 -2.02 -18.59 32.71
C LYS A 984 -1.28 -19.85 32.24
N ALA A 985 -1.21 -20.06 30.92
CA ALA A 985 -0.52 -21.20 30.33
C ALA A 985 1.01 -21.11 30.52
N ILE A 986 1.62 -19.93 30.32
CA ILE A 986 3.06 -19.72 30.57
C ILE A 986 3.39 -19.82 32.08
N GLU A 987 2.52 -19.32 32.97
CA GLU A 987 2.67 -19.48 34.42
C GLU A 987 2.61 -20.96 34.83
N SER A 988 1.69 -21.74 34.26
CA SER A 988 1.64 -23.20 34.47
C SER A 988 2.93 -23.88 33.99
N ILE A 989 3.45 -23.52 32.82
CA ILE A 989 4.74 -24.04 32.31
C ILE A 989 5.88 -23.76 33.28
N LEU A 990 5.98 -22.53 33.82
CA LEU A 990 7.01 -22.13 34.79
C LEU A 990 6.86 -22.83 36.16
N GLN A 991 5.63 -23.08 36.62
CA GLN A 991 5.36 -23.79 37.89
C GLN A 991 5.78 -25.26 37.82
N ASN A 992 5.60 -25.91 36.67
CA ASN A 992 6.06 -27.29 36.44
C ASN A 992 7.61 -27.40 36.37
N ASP A 993 8.33 -26.29 36.19
CA ASP A 993 9.80 -26.16 36.25
C ASP A 993 10.32 -25.77 37.66
N GLY A 994 9.49 -26.00 38.69
CA GLY A 994 9.84 -25.81 40.10
C GLY A 994 9.97 -24.34 40.55
N ILE A 995 9.38 -23.39 39.81
CA ILE A 995 9.52 -21.95 40.08
C ILE A 995 8.30 -21.43 40.84
N ASN A 996 8.50 -21.00 42.09
CA ASN A 996 7.52 -20.18 42.80
C ASN A 996 7.32 -18.84 42.09
N THR A 997 6.13 -18.59 41.55
CA THR A 997 5.74 -17.34 40.88
C THR A 997 5.37 -16.19 41.84
N ASN A 998 5.49 -16.40 43.15
CA ASN A 998 4.98 -15.53 44.21
C ASN A 998 5.84 -14.29 44.52
N THR A 999 6.37 -13.63 43.49
CA THR A 999 6.92 -12.27 43.57
C THR A 999 6.38 -11.42 42.42
N THR A 1000 5.92 -10.20 42.72
CA THR A 1000 5.22 -9.25 41.82
C THR A 1000 3.75 -9.52 41.48
N SER A 1001 3.05 -10.39 42.22
CA SER A 1001 1.58 -10.37 42.29
C SER A 1001 1.11 -9.23 43.20
N ALA A 1002 1.07 -8.02 42.64
CA ALA A 1002 0.48 -6.84 43.26
C ALA A 1002 -0.75 -6.44 42.43
N SER A 1003 -1.93 -6.47 43.04
CA SER A 1003 -3.20 -6.16 42.39
C SER A 1003 -3.40 -4.66 42.17
N SER A 1004 -4.15 -4.30 41.13
CA SER A 1004 -4.65 -2.94 40.91
C SER A 1004 -6.13 -2.93 40.50
N SER A 1005 -6.95 -3.68 41.22
CA SER A 1005 -8.40 -3.46 41.31
C SER A 1005 -8.66 -2.37 42.36
N ALA A 1006 -9.32 -1.28 42.01
CA ALA A 1006 -9.57 -0.18 42.94
C ALA A 1006 -10.90 -0.33 43.68
N THR A 1007 -10.85 -0.39 45.01
CA THR A 1007 -11.93 0.03 45.93
C THR A 1007 -11.34 0.25 47.33
N ASP A 1008 -12.10 0.90 48.21
CA ASP A 1008 -11.56 1.80 49.23
C ASP A 1008 -10.86 1.21 50.47
N PHE A 1009 -10.13 2.13 51.11
CA PHE A 1009 -9.60 2.17 52.47
C PHE A 1009 -10.28 1.29 53.56
N GLY A 1010 -9.44 0.56 54.29
CA GLY A 1010 -9.54 0.41 55.76
C GLY A 1010 -10.38 -0.76 56.31
N ALA A 1011 -9.98 -1.42 57.42
CA ALA A 1011 -8.74 -1.30 58.17
C ALA A 1011 -8.36 -2.59 58.93
N SER A 1012 -7.05 -2.85 58.97
CA SER A 1012 -6.26 -3.66 59.92
C SER A 1012 -6.97 -4.29 61.13
N ARG A 1013 -6.82 -5.63 61.34
CA ARG A 1013 -5.78 -6.17 62.25
C ARG A 1013 -5.68 -7.71 62.32
N THR A 1014 -4.45 -8.19 62.13
CA THR A 1014 -3.75 -9.31 62.82
C THR A 1014 -4.49 -10.51 63.41
N ALA A 1015 -4.10 -11.73 63.00
CA ALA A 1015 -3.47 -12.72 63.89
C ALA A 1015 -2.72 -13.81 63.11
N HIS A 1016 -1.63 -14.36 63.67
CA HIS A 1016 -0.92 -15.53 63.11
C HIS A 1016 -1.38 -16.84 63.78
N ARG A 1017 -1.16 -17.97 63.09
CA ARG A 1017 -1.27 -19.33 63.66
C ARG A 1017 -0.39 -19.51 64.91
N HIS A 1018 -0.89 -20.32 65.85
CA HIS A 1018 -0.06 -21.31 66.55
C HIS A 1018 -0.70 -22.71 66.41
N PRO A 1019 0.06 -23.82 66.56
CA PRO A 1019 -0.35 -25.14 66.06
C PRO A 1019 -0.96 -26.08 67.13
N TYR A 1020 -1.57 -27.18 66.65
CA TYR A 1020 -2.20 -28.29 67.38
C TYR A 1020 -3.43 -27.94 68.23
N ASN A 1021 -4.63 -28.38 67.81
CA ASN A 1021 -5.09 -29.73 68.15
C ASN A 1021 -6.24 -30.22 67.22
N ASP A 1022 -6.72 -31.44 67.46
CA ASP A 1022 -7.72 -32.18 66.66
C ASP A 1022 -9.20 -31.73 66.73
N SER A 1023 -10.02 -32.38 65.90
CA SER A 1023 -11.47 -32.68 66.03
C SER A 1023 -12.54 -31.84 65.29
N ILE A 1024 -12.97 -32.41 64.16
CA ILE A 1024 -14.37 -32.57 63.67
C ILE A 1024 -15.36 -32.83 64.86
N PRO A 1025 -16.61 -32.29 64.94
CA PRO A 1025 -17.60 -32.32 63.82
C PRO A 1025 -18.73 -31.23 63.70
N LYS A 1026 -19.30 -31.17 62.48
CA LYS A 1026 -20.76 -31.15 62.12
C LYS A 1026 -21.69 -29.90 62.22
N LYS A 1027 -22.64 -29.94 61.26
CA LYS A 1027 -24.04 -29.42 61.24
C LYS A 1027 -24.17 -27.88 61.16
N ASP A 1028 -24.80 -27.29 60.14
CA ASP A 1028 -26.22 -27.28 59.68
C ASP A 1028 -26.81 -25.89 60.01
N ALA A 1029 -27.72 -25.27 59.26
CA ALA A 1029 -28.15 -25.48 57.88
C ALA A 1029 -29.01 -24.26 57.43
N HIS A 1030 -29.26 -24.16 56.12
CA HIS A 1030 -30.44 -23.52 55.48
C HIS A 1030 -30.75 -22.02 55.67
N ASP A 1031 -31.13 -21.43 54.52
CA ASP A 1031 -32.22 -20.44 54.33
C ASP A 1031 -32.14 -19.03 54.96
N SER A 1032 -32.83 -18.01 54.43
CA SER A 1032 -33.24 -17.72 53.03
C SER A 1032 -33.78 -16.28 52.97
N ASN A 1033 -33.85 -15.69 51.77
CA ASN A 1033 -34.75 -14.57 51.43
C ASN A 1033 -34.51 -13.22 52.19
N SER A 1034 -35.17 -12.11 51.84
CA SER A 1034 -35.36 -11.49 50.51
C SER A 1034 -35.84 -10.02 50.66
N PHE A 1035 -35.81 -9.24 49.57
CA PHE A 1035 -36.61 -8.04 49.27
C PHE A 1035 -36.64 -6.81 50.22
N ASP A 1036 -36.09 -5.70 49.68
CA ASP A 1036 -36.81 -4.44 49.35
C ASP A 1036 -36.77 -3.13 50.18
N TYR A 1037 -36.91 -2.05 49.37
CA TYR A 1037 -37.52 -0.73 49.60
C TYR A 1037 -36.81 0.45 50.34
N SER A 1038 -36.19 1.30 49.50
CA SER A 1038 -36.62 2.69 49.20
C SER A 1038 -36.50 3.86 50.21
N GLY A 1039 -36.01 5.00 49.69
CA GLY A 1039 -36.12 6.38 50.25
C GLY A 1039 -34.77 7.04 50.57
N GLY A 1040 -34.55 8.36 50.40
CA GLY A 1040 -35.35 9.41 49.77
C GLY A 1040 -34.79 10.83 50.03
N TYR A 1041 -34.69 11.68 48.99
CA TYR A 1041 -34.40 13.14 48.91
C TYR A 1041 -33.96 13.93 50.19
N THR A 1042 -32.96 14.82 50.13
CA THR A 1042 -33.15 16.24 49.67
C THR A 1042 -31.82 17.03 49.47
N LEU A 1043 -31.93 18.26 48.93
CA LEU A 1043 -30.84 19.16 48.48
C LEU A 1043 -30.12 19.95 49.59
N SER A 1044 -28.89 20.42 49.30
CA SER A 1044 -28.60 21.87 49.34
C SER A 1044 -27.42 22.32 48.44
N THR A 1045 -27.43 23.62 48.09
CA THR A 1045 -26.56 24.42 47.20
C THR A 1045 -25.32 25.01 47.92
N LYS A 1046 -24.33 25.70 47.32
CA LYS A 1046 -23.70 25.85 45.96
C LYS A 1046 -22.50 26.85 46.13
N VAL A 1047 -21.68 27.06 45.09
CA VAL A 1047 -20.80 28.25 44.81
C VAL A 1047 -19.31 28.13 45.19
N GLU A 1048 -18.49 27.67 44.22
CA GLU A 1048 -17.53 28.46 43.41
C GLU A 1048 -16.69 29.63 44.02
N PRO A 1049 -15.59 30.07 43.36
CA PRO A 1049 -14.63 29.32 42.52
C PRO A 1049 -13.15 29.73 42.68
N LYS A 1050 -12.22 28.89 42.21
CA LYS A 1050 -11.07 29.32 41.37
C LYS A 1050 -10.40 28.15 40.65
#